data_AF-A0A7V9AMK3-F1
#
_entry.id   AF-A0A7V9AMK3-F1
#
_cell.length_a   1.000
_cell.length_b   1.000
_cell.length_c   1.000
_cell.angle_alpha   90.00
_cell.angle_beta   90.00
_cell.angle_gamma   90.00
#
_symmetry.space_group_name_H-M   'P 1'
#
loop_
_entity.id
_entity.type
_entity.pdbx_description
1 polymer ?
#
loop_
_entity_poly.entity_id
_entity_poly.type
_entity_poly.pdbx_seq_one_letter_code
_entity_poly.pdbx_strand_id
1 'polypeptide(L)'
;MPAHRSASTFPHIRTEGGLLPIDTLGRVFDEADALGGMRPQDYGLPTSTRLRGPLTEAWTALRVHWESFKLRRDRLREDQAGTSETRTWVQDVLGLLGFDELNYHAGAETIGSASFGISHRAGSADNAPPIHITSFRQPLDSAGPRSGDRRSTQALMQGYLNHTDHVWGVVTNGLRFRLLRENRQIDRVLLVEFDLEAMLEQDGFVDFQLFWLLLHYSRFVQPGEPRETAWLERWAKAAQAEGTRAMEGLRTGVETAITELGQGLLDHPANDWLRENLASDRLTTQAFYRQLLRLVYRLLFLMVAEERDLLFERAAEGATKAERDALNLVRGRYLAHYSVSRLRREAGRRRHREAHQYDLWIQLMVTFDALNGVGNTTALGLKPLSGGLFQAGSCPDVADEPAPGVTSGTPTDGRPRVSNRALLAAVQALTQVTRDGLTRQVNYRDLDVEELGSVYESLLDHEPSIAPGPNGSYTFALGSSGERKSTGSYYTPQGLVQELLNSALDPVIESTLEGKSHQAQRQALLDLNVCDPACGSGHFLLGAARRIGRRLAEIAAGPGNEPEIGQVRHGVSEAIRHCIYGVDKNPLAIDLCKVALWIESHEPGAPLSFLDHHIKRGDSLIGVFNLDVLETGVPDDAYTAISGDDKATATAIKKRNRTERPKGYDLGTGGGDRSALSGCGRRTS
;
A
#
# COMPACT_ATOMS: atom_id res chain seq x y z
N MET A 1 21.95 -6.44 26.02
CA MET A 1 22.03 -6.25 24.56
C MET A 1 20.89 -7.05 23.91
N PRO A 2 19.73 -6.47 23.64
CA PRO A 2 18.78 -7.05 22.70
C PRO A 2 19.00 -6.42 21.32
N ALA A 3 19.33 -7.26 20.34
CA ALA A 3 19.57 -6.85 18.97
C ALA A 3 18.26 -6.37 18.33
N HIS A 4 18.29 -5.17 17.74
CA HIS A 4 17.30 -4.71 16.78
C HIS A 4 17.26 -5.67 15.59
N ARG A 5 16.21 -6.52 15.52
CA ARG A 5 15.83 -7.26 14.32
C ARG A 5 14.66 -6.54 13.65
N SER A 6 14.96 -5.61 12.74
CA SER A 6 13.98 -5.06 11.80
C SER A 6 14.47 -5.35 10.38
N ALA A 7 14.44 -6.64 10.05
CA ALA A 7 14.47 -7.23 8.71
C ALA A 7 14.17 -8.73 8.90
N SER A 8 12.94 -9.15 8.56
CA SER A 8 12.51 -10.54 8.35
C SER A 8 12.74 -11.52 9.52
N THR A 9 11.87 -11.54 10.53
CA THR A 9 11.85 -12.62 11.54
C THR A 9 11.58 -14.00 10.90
N PHE A 10 10.87 -14.03 9.77
CA PHE A 10 10.49 -15.25 9.04
C PHE A 10 10.73 -15.09 7.51
N PRO A 11 11.93 -15.38 7.00
CA PRO A 11 12.29 -15.16 5.59
C PRO A 11 11.56 -16.04 4.57
N HIS A 12 11.00 -17.17 4.99
CA HIS A 12 10.32 -18.14 4.13
C HIS A 12 8.80 -18.09 4.26
N ILE A 13 8.27 -17.07 4.93
CA ILE A 13 6.84 -16.86 5.14
C ILE A 13 6.43 -15.52 4.57
N ARG A 14 5.35 -15.51 3.80
CA ARG A 14 4.81 -14.30 3.16
C ARG A 14 3.33 -14.18 3.45
N THR A 15 2.92 -13.01 3.90
CA THR A 15 1.51 -12.67 4.15
C THR A 15 1.05 -11.66 3.10
N GLU A 16 -0.18 -11.79 2.62
CA GLU A 16 -0.78 -10.91 1.63
C GLU A 16 -2.18 -10.48 2.09
N GLY A 17 -2.52 -9.21 1.83
CA GLY A 17 -3.82 -8.62 2.14
C GLY A 17 -4.13 -8.48 3.64
N GLY A 18 -3.14 -8.63 4.52
CA GLY A 18 -3.30 -8.44 5.96
C GLY A 18 -4.07 -9.55 6.66
N LEU A 19 -4.19 -10.75 6.05
CA LEU A 19 -4.91 -11.89 6.63
C LEU A 19 -4.37 -12.25 8.03
N LEU A 20 -3.05 -12.43 8.12
CA LEU A 20 -2.30 -12.57 9.36
C LEU A 20 -0.99 -11.78 9.19
N PRO A 21 -0.94 -10.51 9.62
CA PRO A 21 0.25 -9.67 9.48
C PRO A 21 1.46 -10.26 10.22
N ILE A 22 2.68 -9.91 9.79
CA ILE A 22 3.92 -10.48 10.35
C ILE A 22 4.03 -10.32 11.88
N ASP A 23 3.48 -9.23 12.42
CA ASP A 23 3.43 -8.98 13.87
C ASP A 23 2.50 -9.96 14.61
N THR A 24 1.37 -10.32 13.97
CA THR A 24 0.47 -11.35 14.50
C THR A 24 1.17 -12.70 14.50
N LEU A 25 1.92 -13.01 13.43
CA LEU A 25 2.71 -14.23 13.34
C LEU A 25 3.82 -14.27 14.41
N GLY A 26 4.48 -13.13 14.66
CA GLY A 26 5.44 -12.98 15.75
C GLY A 26 4.82 -13.26 17.11
N ARG A 27 3.59 -12.82 17.38
CA ARG A 27 2.89 -13.11 18.65
C ARG A 27 2.49 -14.58 18.80
N VAL A 28 2.07 -15.22 17.71
CA VAL A 28 1.86 -16.68 17.70
C VAL A 28 3.16 -17.40 18.06
N PHE A 29 4.32 -16.88 17.65
CA PHE A 29 5.62 -17.48 17.92
C PHE A 29 6.19 -17.16 19.32
N ASP A 30 6.22 -15.89 19.73
CA ASP A 30 6.93 -15.39 20.92
C ASP A 30 6.04 -15.20 22.16
N GLU A 31 4.74 -14.92 21.99
CA GLU A 31 3.81 -14.52 23.06
C GLU A 31 2.59 -15.44 23.12
N ALA A 32 2.83 -16.73 23.31
CA ALA A 32 1.83 -17.81 23.29
C ALA A 32 0.50 -17.48 24.03
N ASP A 33 0.55 -16.75 25.14
CA ASP A 33 -0.65 -16.41 25.92
C ASP A 33 -1.36 -15.10 25.49
N ALA A 34 -0.77 -14.27 24.64
CA ALA A 34 -1.33 -12.97 24.26
C ALA A 34 -2.48 -13.07 23.22
N LEU A 35 -2.50 -14.13 22.42
CA LEU A 35 -3.56 -14.42 21.44
C LEU A 35 -4.45 -15.61 21.83
N GLY A 36 -3.97 -16.44 22.76
CA GLY A 36 -4.58 -17.74 23.07
C GLY A 36 -4.38 -18.78 21.95
N GLY A 37 -4.66 -20.05 22.24
CA GLY A 37 -4.56 -21.14 21.26
C GLY A 37 -3.19 -21.78 21.15
N MET A 38 -2.29 -21.39 22.05
CA MET A 38 -0.89 -21.82 22.05
C MET A 38 -0.54 -22.75 23.21
N ARG A 39 -1.54 -23.22 23.97
CA ARG A 39 -1.31 -24.21 25.03
C ARG A 39 -1.29 -25.60 24.41
N PRO A 40 -0.56 -26.57 24.99
CA PRO A 40 -0.49 -27.93 24.47
C PRO A 40 -1.86 -28.55 24.16
N GLN A 41 -2.86 -28.32 25.02
CA GLN A 41 -4.21 -28.85 24.85
C GLN A 41 -4.93 -28.26 23.64
N ASP A 42 -4.60 -27.02 23.26
CA ASP A 42 -5.16 -26.39 22.06
C ASP A 42 -4.67 -27.13 20.79
N TYR A 43 -3.58 -27.91 20.88
CA TYR A 43 -3.06 -28.80 19.82
C TYR A 43 -3.46 -30.27 20.02
N GLY A 44 -4.37 -30.57 20.94
CA GLY A 44 -4.72 -31.95 21.28
C GLY A 44 -3.63 -32.70 22.05
N LEU A 45 -2.64 -32.00 22.61
CA LEU A 45 -1.55 -32.61 23.37
C LEU A 45 -1.85 -32.60 24.88
N PRO A 46 -1.28 -33.55 25.66
CA PRO A 46 -1.40 -33.56 27.11
C PRO A 46 -0.90 -32.27 27.77
N THR A 47 -1.54 -31.86 28.87
CA THR A 47 -1.17 -30.67 29.66
C THR A 47 0.29 -30.66 30.14
N SER A 48 0.88 -31.83 30.36
CA SER A 48 2.27 -31.97 30.81
C SER A 48 3.29 -31.75 29.69
N THR A 49 2.88 -31.73 28.43
CA THR A 49 3.76 -31.62 27.27
C THR A 49 4.17 -30.17 27.04
N ARG A 50 5.43 -29.92 26.65
CA ARG A 50 5.86 -28.60 26.14
C ARG A 50 5.88 -28.65 24.63
N LEU A 51 5.26 -27.67 23.95
CA LEU A 51 5.17 -27.62 22.48
C LEU A 51 6.52 -27.77 21.76
N ARG A 52 7.61 -27.29 22.36
CA ARG A 52 8.97 -27.42 21.79
C ARG A 52 9.38 -28.87 21.52
N GLY A 53 8.94 -29.83 22.33
CA GLY A 53 9.23 -31.25 22.14
C GLY A 53 8.63 -31.77 20.83
N PRO A 54 7.28 -31.79 20.70
CA PRO A 54 6.59 -32.18 19.46
C PRO A 54 7.06 -31.42 18.22
N LEU A 55 7.35 -30.11 18.34
CA LEU A 55 7.93 -29.32 17.23
C LEU A 55 9.29 -29.86 16.76
N THR A 56 10.17 -30.22 17.69
CA THR A 56 11.50 -30.74 17.36
C THR A 56 11.41 -32.14 16.75
N GLU A 57 10.50 -32.97 17.26
CA GLU A 57 10.20 -34.30 16.73
C GLU A 57 9.63 -34.21 15.31
N ALA A 58 8.64 -33.34 15.10
CA ALA A 58 8.05 -33.09 13.79
C ALA A 58 9.08 -32.57 12.79
N TRP A 59 9.97 -31.65 13.18
CA TRP A 59 11.05 -31.18 12.30
C TRP A 59 12.01 -32.29 11.89
N THR A 60 12.39 -33.13 12.84
CA THR A 60 13.31 -34.25 12.59
C THR A 60 12.67 -35.26 11.63
N ALA A 61 11.40 -35.61 11.86
CA ALA A 61 10.64 -36.49 10.98
C ALA A 61 10.48 -35.87 9.58
N LEU A 62 10.11 -34.59 9.50
CA LEU A 62 9.92 -33.89 8.23
C LEU A 62 11.17 -33.94 7.35
N ARG A 63 12.36 -33.75 7.93
CA ARG A 63 13.64 -33.85 7.19
C ARG A 63 13.89 -35.26 6.63
N VAL A 64 13.51 -36.30 7.35
CA VAL A 64 13.61 -37.69 6.87
C VAL A 64 12.65 -37.93 5.69
N HIS A 65 11.41 -37.46 5.82
CA HIS A 65 10.44 -37.53 4.73
C HIS A 65 10.91 -36.70 3.51
N TRP A 66 11.57 -35.56 3.71
CA TRP A 66 12.08 -34.69 2.65
C TRP A 66 13.15 -35.39 1.80
N GLU A 67 14.13 -36.02 2.44
CA GLU A 67 15.15 -36.80 1.73
C GLU A 67 14.52 -37.96 0.93
N SER A 68 13.51 -38.61 1.50
CA SER A 68 12.75 -39.67 0.83
C SER A 68 11.94 -39.15 -0.36
N PHE A 69 11.39 -37.93 -0.27
CA PHE A 69 10.72 -37.26 -1.38
C PHE A 69 11.71 -36.86 -2.47
N LYS A 70 12.86 -36.25 -2.14
CA LYS A 70 13.91 -35.90 -3.12
C LYS A 70 14.37 -37.13 -3.92
N LEU A 71 14.64 -38.24 -3.24
CA LEU A 71 15.01 -39.50 -3.91
C LEU A 71 13.94 -40.02 -4.88
N ARG A 72 12.66 -39.86 -4.56
CA ARG A 72 11.55 -40.23 -5.46
C ARG A 72 11.40 -39.23 -6.61
N ARG A 73 11.49 -37.93 -6.30
CA ARG A 73 11.43 -36.81 -7.24
C ARG A 73 12.49 -36.92 -8.32
N ASP A 74 13.72 -37.21 -7.93
CA ASP A 74 14.88 -37.24 -8.84
C ASP A 74 14.88 -38.48 -9.76
N ARG A 75 14.07 -39.49 -9.45
CA ARG A 75 13.85 -40.67 -10.31
C ARG A 75 12.80 -40.43 -11.40
N LEU A 76 12.04 -39.33 -11.31
CA LEU A 76 10.98 -39.03 -12.27
C LEU A 76 11.58 -38.52 -13.58
N ARG A 77 11.08 -39.06 -14.68
CA ARG A 77 11.32 -38.52 -16.02
C ARG A 77 10.64 -37.15 -16.19
N GLU A 78 11.10 -36.37 -17.16
CA GLU A 78 10.55 -35.03 -17.43
C GLU A 78 9.07 -35.04 -17.84
N ASP A 79 8.60 -36.10 -18.48
CA ASP A 79 7.21 -36.29 -18.93
C ASP A 79 6.25 -36.74 -17.81
N GLN A 80 6.80 -37.13 -16.66
CA GLN A 80 6.03 -37.55 -15.50
C GLN A 80 5.67 -36.34 -14.62
N ALA A 81 4.35 -36.15 -14.43
CA ALA A 81 3.83 -35.05 -13.65
C ALA A 81 4.30 -35.10 -12.18
N GLY A 82 4.48 -36.27 -11.57
CA GLY A 82 4.92 -36.37 -10.17
C GLY A 82 3.82 -36.16 -9.12
N THR A 83 2.55 -36.19 -9.52
CA THR A 83 1.41 -35.92 -8.62
C THR A 83 1.29 -36.96 -7.50
N SER A 84 1.54 -38.24 -7.79
CA SER A 84 1.44 -39.31 -6.80
C SER A 84 2.52 -39.17 -5.73
N GLU A 85 3.76 -38.89 -6.15
CA GLU A 85 4.91 -38.65 -5.30
C GLU A 85 4.68 -37.42 -4.41
N THR A 86 4.10 -36.36 -4.99
CA THR A 86 3.72 -35.16 -4.25
C THR A 86 2.64 -35.46 -3.22
N ARG A 87 1.60 -36.22 -3.57
CA ARG A 87 0.52 -36.58 -2.64
C ARG A 87 1.03 -37.39 -1.45
N THR A 88 1.87 -38.39 -1.69
CA THR A 88 2.45 -39.16 -0.58
C THR A 88 3.34 -38.29 0.31
N TRP A 89 4.17 -37.45 -0.29
CA TRP A 89 4.97 -36.48 0.48
C TRP A 89 4.11 -35.54 1.31
N VAL A 90 3.07 -34.95 0.72
CA VAL A 90 2.17 -34.04 1.45
C VAL A 90 1.36 -34.77 2.52
N GLN A 91 0.98 -36.03 2.32
CA GLN A 91 0.37 -36.86 3.35
C GLN A 91 1.29 -37.02 4.56
N ASP A 92 2.58 -37.30 4.34
CA ASP A 92 3.58 -37.37 5.42
C ASP A 92 3.66 -36.02 6.16
N VAL A 93 3.70 -34.90 5.43
CA VAL A 93 3.74 -33.54 6.02
C VAL A 93 2.49 -33.26 6.85
N LEU A 94 1.30 -33.51 6.30
CA LEU A 94 0.02 -33.23 6.96
C LEU A 94 -0.19 -34.13 8.19
N GLY A 95 0.29 -35.38 8.15
CA GLY A 95 0.29 -36.25 9.32
C GLY A 95 1.06 -35.65 10.50
N LEU A 96 2.21 -35.01 10.25
CA LEU A 96 2.97 -34.29 11.28
C LEU A 96 2.25 -33.04 11.83
N LEU A 97 1.23 -32.56 11.12
CA LEU A 97 0.39 -31.42 11.49
C LEU A 97 -0.95 -31.85 12.13
N GLY A 98 -1.12 -33.14 12.45
CA GLY A 98 -2.32 -33.67 13.09
C GLY A 98 -3.50 -33.91 12.16
N PHE A 99 -3.27 -33.96 10.83
CA PHE A 99 -4.30 -34.38 9.88
C PHE A 99 -4.31 -35.91 9.78
N ASP A 100 -4.87 -36.57 10.80
CA ASP A 100 -4.91 -38.04 10.86
C ASP A 100 -5.85 -38.65 9.81
N GLU A 101 -6.92 -37.94 9.45
CA GLU A 101 -7.88 -38.35 8.43
C GLU A 101 -7.82 -37.42 7.20
N LEU A 102 -7.12 -37.86 6.15
CA LEU A 102 -7.08 -37.15 4.86
C LEU A 102 -7.80 -37.97 3.78
N ASN A 103 -9.05 -37.60 3.50
CA ASN A 103 -9.89 -38.29 2.55
C ASN A 103 -9.66 -37.77 1.13
N TYR A 104 -9.32 -38.66 0.19
CA TYR A 104 -9.17 -38.31 -1.22
C TYR A 104 -10.53 -38.26 -1.93
N HIS A 105 -10.80 -37.15 -2.61
CA HIS A 105 -12.00 -36.94 -3.41
C HIS A 105 -11.62 -36.89 -4.89
N ALA A 106 -12.02 -37.93 -5.63
CA ALA A 106 -11.71 -38.05 -7.07
C ALA A 106 -12.64 -37.21 -7.96
N GLY A 107 -13.86 -36.91 -7.48
CA GLY A 107 -14.87 -36.16 -8.22
C GLY A 107 -14.80 -34.67 -7.98
N ALA A 108 -15.12 -33.87 -9.00
CA ALA A 108 -15.34 -32.44 -8.81
C ALA A 108 -16.73 -32.19 -8.20
N GLU A 109 -16.79 -31.31 -7.21
CA GLU A 109 -18.03 -30.88 -6.58
C GLU A 109 -18.68 -29.78 -7.41
N THR A 110 -19.94 -29.97 -7.81
CA THR A 110 -20.68 -28.95 -8.55
C THR A 110 -21.46 -28.08 -7.57
N ILE A 111 -21.15 -26.79 -7.53
CA ILE A 111 -21.79 -25.79 -6.66
C ILE A 111 -22.34 -24.70 -7.58
N GLY A 112 -23.67 -24.62 -7.65
CA GLY A 112 -24.35 -23.78 -8.64
C GLY A 112 -24.00 -24.21 -10.07
N SER A 113 -23.46 -23.29 -10.87
CA SER A 113 -22.99 -23.56 -12.24
C SER A 113 -21.50 -23.87 -12.33
N ALA A 114 -20.75 -23.83 -11.21
CA ALA A 114 -19.30 -24.03 -11.18
C ALA A 114 -18.95 -25.41 -10.60
N SER A 115 -17.91 -26.06 -11.14
CA SER A 115 -17.47 -27.41 -10.74
C SER A 115 -16.06 -27.35 -10.19
N PHE A 116 -15.81 -27.74 -8.94
CA PHE A 116 -14.53 -27.58 -8.24
C PHE A 116 -13.87 -28.92 -7.92
N GLY A 117 -12.70 -29.19 -8.50
CA GLY A 117 -11.91 -30.40 -8.25
C GLY A 117 -11.01 -30.33 -7.01
N ILE A 118 -11.56 -30.16 -5.81
CA ILE A 118 -10.75 -30.15 -4.58
C ILE A 118 -10.34 -31.58 -4.23
N SER A 119 -9.03 -31.84 -4.16
CA SER A 119 -8.54 -33.22 -4.13
C SER A 119 -8.71 -33.93 -2.79
N HIS A 120 -8.77 -33.22 -1.66
CA HIS A 120 -8.86 -33.83 -0.33
C HIS A 120 -9.77 -33.05 0.64
N ARG A 121 -10.27 -33.77 1.67
CA ARG A 121 -10.87 -33.20 2.89
C ARG A 121 -10.16 -33.73 4.12
N ALA A 122 -9.92 -32.84 5.07
CA ALA A 122 -9.36 -33.14 6.38
C ALA A 122 -10.45 -33.61 7.36
N GLY A 123 -10.85 -34.88 7.24
CA GLY A 123 -11.96 -35.46 8.00
C GLY A 123 -13.19 -35.76 7.12
N SER A 124 -14.24 -36.27 7.76
CA SER A 124 -15.47 -36.74 7.12
C SER A 124 -16.67 -35.81 7.28
N ALA A 125 -16.53 -34.72 8.05
CA ALA A 125 -17.59 -33.74 8.25
C ALA A 125 -17.76 -32.82 7.03
N ASP A 126 -18.97 -32.31 6.81
CA ASP A 126 -19.28 -31.43 5.67
C ASP A 126 -18.50 -30.11 5.69
N ASN A 127 -18.10 -29.65 6.88
CA ASN A 127 -17.28 -28.44 7.07
C ASN A 127 -15.78 -28.74 7.22
N ALA A 128 -15.35 -29.98 6.95
CA ALA A 128 -13.97 -30.40 7.06
C ALA A 128 -13.07 -29.55 6.14
N PRO A 129 -11.89 -29.11 6.61
CA PRO A 129 -11.02 -28.23 5.84
C PRO A 129 -10.68 -28.80 4.44
N PRO A 130 -10.96 -28.05 3.36
CA PRO A 130 -10.60 -28.43 2.01
C PRO A 130 -9.09 -28.30 1.81
N ILE A 131 -8.48 -29.34 1.24
CA ILE A 131 -7.05 -29.37 0.91
C ILE A 131 -6.91 -29.74 -0.56
N HIS A 132 -6.26 -28.88 -1.34
CA HIS A 132 -5.95 -29.18 -2.74
C HIS A 132 -4.44 -29.38 -2.94
N ILE A 133 -4.08 -30.64 -3.22
CA ILE A 133 -2.72 -31.08 -3.52
C ILE A 133 -2.56 -31.25 -5.03
N THR A 134 -1.60 -30.53 -5.61
CA THR A 134 -1.16 -30.68 -7.00
C THR A 134 0.26 -31.26 -7.11
N SER A 135 0.80 -31.39 -8.32
CA SER A 135 2.18 -31.80 -8.58
C SER A 135 3.20 -30.72 -8.19
N PHE A 136 4.36 -31.12 -7.66
CA PHE A 136 5.51 -30.23 -7.42
C PHE A 136 6.04 -29.51 -8.68
N ARG A 137 5.74 -30.02 -9.88
CA ARG A 137 6.09 -29.38 -11.15
C ARG A 137 5.09 -28.29 -11.56
N GLN A 138 3.93 -28.22 -10.90
CA GLN A 138 2.92 -27.22 -11.17
C GLN A 138 3.05 -26.07 -10.16
N PRO A 139 3.32 -24.84 -10.61
CA PRO A 139 3.20 -23.65 -9.76
C PRO A 139 1.77 -23.48 -9.25
N LEU A 140 1.61 -22.99 -8.01
CA LEU A 140 0.29 -22.80 -7.40
C LEU A 140 -0.56 -21.75 -8.12
N ASP A 141 0.10 -20.83 -8.83
CA ASP A 141 -0.53 -19.78 -9.62
C ASP A 141 -0.88 -20.21 -11.06
N SER A 142 -0.57 -21.44 -11.47
CA SER A 142 -0.84 -21.95 -12.82
C SER A 142 -1.90 -23.06 -12.83
N ALA A 143 -2.66 -23.19 -13.92
CA ALA A 143 -3.51 -24.35 -14.17
C ALA A 143 -2.70 -25.64 -14.38
N GLY A 144 -3.32 -26.77 -14.04
CA GLY A 144 -2.72 -28.08 -14.22
C GLY A 144 -2.76 -28.52 -15.68
N PRO A 145 -1.64 -28.97 -16.28
CA PRO A 145 -1.59 -29.32 -17.70
C PRO A 145 -2.49 -30.51 -18.09
N ARG A 146 -2.99 -31.27 -17.11
CA ARG A 146 -3.90 -32.42 -17.29
C ARG A 146 -5.22 -32.27 -16.52
N SER A 147 -5.42 -31.13 -15.85
CA SER A 147 -6.69 -30.81 -15.22
C SER A 147 -7.64 -30.35 -16.32
N GLY A 148 -8.82 -30.97 -16.45
CA GLY A 148 -9.89 -30.42 -17.30
C GLY A 148 -10.35 -29.03 -16.82
N ASP A 149 -9.91 -28.63 -15.63
CA ASP A 149 -10.10 -27.31 -15.04
C ASP A 149 -9.01 -26.34 -15.48
N ARG A 150 -9.41 -25.28 -16.18
CA ARG A 150 -8.51 -24.23 -16.67
C ARG A 150 -8.11 -23.23 -15.58
N ARG A 151 -8.51 -23.46 -14.33
CA ARG A 151 -8.18 -22.58 -13.21
C ARG A 151 -6.87 -22.97 -12.55
N SER A 152 -6.17 -21.98 -11.99
CA SER A 152 -4.97 -22.25 -11.19
C SER A 152 -5.35 -22.96 -9.89
N THR A 153 -4.37 -23.62 -9.28
CA THR A 153 -4.58 -24.31 -8.00
C THR A 153 -5.11 -23.36 -6.92
N GLN A 154 -4.60 -22.13 -6.87
CA GLN A 154 -5.09 -21.10 -5.97
C GLN A 154 -6.52 -20.64 -6.31
N ALA A 155 -6.84 -20.32 -7.57
CA ALA A 155 -8.20 -19.91 -8.01
C ALA A 155 -9.22 -20.96 -7.62
N LEU A 156 -8.87 -22.23 -7.88
CA LEU A 156 -9.76 -23.34 -7.64
C LEU A 156 -10.20 -23.37 -6.18
N MET A 157 -9.25 -23.22 -5.26
CA MET A 157 -9.55 -23.15 -3.82
C MET A 157 -10.27 -21.86 -3.44
N GLN A 158 -9.80 -20.70 -3.88
CA GLN A 158 -10.44 -19.43 -3.52
C GLN A 158 -11.90 -19.38 -3.99
N GLY A 159 -12.14 -19.81 -5.23
CA GLY A 159 -13.49 -19.95 -5.77
C GLY A 159 -14.32 -20.96 -4.97
N TYR A 160 -13.75 -22.09 -4.58
CA TYR A 160 -14.43 -23.08 -3.74
C TYR A 160 -14.85 -22.49 -2.38
N LEU A 161 -13.93 -21.81 -1.68
CA LEU A 161 -14.22 -21.14 -0.41
C LEU A 161 -15.31 -20.07 -0.57
N ASN A 162 -15.25 -19.29 -1.65
CA ASN A 162 -16.22 -18.21 -1.89
C ASN A 162 -17.64 -18.72 -2.24
N HIS A 163 -17.77 -19.97 -2.69
CA HIS A 163 -19.06 -20.58 -3.08
C HIS A 163 -19.59 -21.58 -2.04
N THR A 164 -18.86 -21.83 -0.95
CA THR A 164 -19.26 -22.77 0.10
C THR A 164 -19.25 -22.09 1.47
N ASP A 165 -19.62 -22.85 2.51
CA ASP A 165 -19.55 -22.39 3.90
C ASP A 165 -18.16 -22.62 4.53
N HIS A 166 -17.20 -23.12 3.75
CA HIS A 166 -15.83 -23.31 4.22
C HIS A 166 -15.12 -21.96 4.35
N VAL A 167 -14.57 -21.71 5.55
CA VAL A 167 -13.90 -20.44 5.84
C VAL A 167 -12.43 -20.46 5.48
N TRP A 168 -11.76 -21.61 5.65
CA TRP A 168 -10.32 -21.76 5.47
C TRP A 168 -10.00 -22.96 4.58
N GLY A 169 -8.97 -22.83 3.75
CA GLY A 169 -8.52 -23.92 2.87
C GLY A 169 -7.01 -23.89 2.66
N VAL A 170 -6.44 -25.04 2.32
CA VAL A 170 -4.99 -25.18 2.06
C VAL A 170 -4.75 -25.62 0.63
N VAL A 171 -3.85 -24.94 -0.06
CA VAL A 171 -3.34 -25.41 -1.36
C VAL A 171 -1.84 -25.65 -1.30
N THR A 172 -1.38 -26.71 -1.97
CA THR A 172 0.02 -27.08 -1.96
C THR A 172 0.43 -27.87 -3.20
N ASN A 173 1.66 -27.63 -3.63
CA ASN A 173 2.36 -28.46 -4.62
C ASN A 173 3.48 -29.29 -3.95
N GLY A 174 3.44 -29.40 -2.62
CA GLY A 174 4.45 -30.09 -1.83
C GLY A 174 5.71 -29.28 -1.54
N LEU A 175 6.03 -28.26 -2.33
CA LEU A 175 7.17 -27.37 -2.09
C LEU A 175 6.74 -26.09 -1.38
N ARG A 176 5.55 -25.59 -1.72
CA ARG A 176 4.92 -24.42 -1.11
C ARG A 176 3.54 -24.74 -0.60
N PHE A 177 3.19 -24.17 0.55
CA PHE A 177 1.85 -24.25 1.13
C PHE A 177 1.26 -22.85 1.19
N ARG A 178 -0.02 -22.72 0.84
CA ARG A 178 -0.77 -21.48 1.03
C ARG A 178 -1.99 -21.76 1.87
N LEU A 179 -2.16 -20.98 2.92
CA LEU A 179 -3.37 -20.89 3.72
C LEU A 179 -4.24 -19.76 3.15
N LEU A 180 -5.46 -20.09 2.75
CA LEU A 180 -6.44 -19.15 2.22
C LEU A 180 -7.63 -19.03 3.16
N ARG A 181 -8.25 -17.86 3.16
CA ARG A 181 -9.55 -17.59 3.80
C ARG A 181 -10.59 -17.25 2.74
N GLU A 182 -11.87 -17.51 3.01
CA GLU A 182 -12.95 -16.99 2.19
C GLU A 182 -12.81 -15.47 2.04
N ASN A 183 -12.87 -14.99 0.79
CA ASN A 183 -12.83 -13.58 0.48
C ASN A 183 -13.84 -13.29 -0.62
N ARG A 184 -15.05 -12.89 -0.21
CA ARG A 184 -16.12 -12.50 -1.12
C ARG A 184 -15.89 -11.12 -1.76
N GLN A 185 -14.91 -10.36 -1.27
CA GLN A 185 -14.49 -9.09 -1.85
C GLN A 185 -13.36 -9.36 -2.86
N ILE A 186 -13.64 -9.09 -4.13
CA ILE A 186 -12.82 -9.54 -5.28
C ILE A 186 -11.49 -8.75 -5.39
N ASP A 187 -11.36 -7.61 -4.72
CA ASP A 187 -10.27 -6.66 -4.92
C ASP A 187 -8.93 -7.04 -4.27
N ARG A 188 -8.88 -8.08 -3.42
CA ARG A 188 -7.65 -8.51 -2.72
C ARG A 188 -7.44 -10.01 -2.62
N VAL A 189 -6.18 -10.40 -2.66
CA VAL A 189 -5.74 -11.76 -2.32
C VAL A 189 -5.40 -11.80 -0.82
N LEU A 190 -6.08 -12.66 -0.07
CA LEU A 190 -5.83 -12.88 1.36
C LEU A 190 -5.20 -14.26 1.55
N LEU A 191 -3.89 -14.30 1.81
CA LEU A 191 -3.21 -15.58 2.04
C LEU A 191 -1.99 -15.46 2.96
N VAL A 192 -1.58 -16.60 3.49
CA VAL A 192 -0.25 -16.82 4.07
C VAL A 192 0.44 -17.93 3.28
N GLU A 193 1.57 -17.63 2.66
CA GLU A 193 2.41 -18.55 1.90
C GLU A 193 3.62 -18.98 2.72
N PHE A 194 3.94 -20.27 2.65
CA PHE A 194 5.09 -20.90 3.28
C PHE A 194 5.93 -21.59 2.20
N ASP A 195 7.20 -21.20 2.09
CA ASP A 195 8.16 -21.87 1.20
C ASP A 195 8.87 -23.01 1.95
N LEU A 196 8.21 -24.18 1.99
CA LEU A 196 8.67 -25.34 2.75
C LEU A 196 10.00 -25.91 2.22
N GLU A 197 10.21 -25.85 0.90
CA GLU A 197 11.48 -26.24 0.28
C GLU A 197 12.62 -25.34 0.79
N ALA A 198 12.44 -24.01 0.78
CA ALA A 198 13.45 -23.10 1.28
C ALA A 198 13.72 -23.31 2.79
N MET A 199 12.68 -23.54 3.60
CA MET A 199 12.85 -23.87 5.02
C MET A 199 13.71 -25.13 5.21
N LEU A 200 13.49 -26.19 4.42
CA LEU A 200 14.23 -27.45 4.55
C LEU A 200 15.67 -27.35 4.03
N GLU A 201 15.88 -26.68 2.89
CA GLU A 201 17.21 -26.54 2.27
C GLU A 201 18.11 -25.54 3.02
N GLN A 202 17.53 -24.59 3.77
CA GLN A 202 18.27 -23.57 4.53
C GLN A 202 18.25 -23.79 6.05
N ASP A 203 17.80 -24.95 6.52
CA ASP A 203 17.67 -25.30 7.95
C ASP A 203 16.84 -24.27 8.77
N GLY A 204 15.76 -23.78 8.15
CA GLY A 204 14.84 -22.77 8.66
C GLY A 204 13.88 -23.27 9.73
N PHE A 205 14.40 -23.77 10.86
CA PHE A 205 13.59 -24.31 11.96
C PHE A 205 12.63 -23.29 12.61
N VAL A 206 12.99 -22.00 12.62
CA VAL A 206 12.12 -20.94 13.17
C VAL A 206 10.85 -20.78 12.32
N ASP A 207 11.00 -20.76 11.01
CA ASP A 207 9.89 -20.64 10.08
C ASP A 207 9.03 -21.91 10.07
N PHE A 208 9.66 -23.09 10.19
CA PHE A 208 8.94 -24.35 10.35
C PHE A 208 8.07 -24.38 11.61
N GLN A 209 8.56 -23.84 12.73
CA GLN A 209 7.73 -23.77 13.94
C GLN A 209 6.45 -22.99 13.67
N LEU A 210 6.54 -21.84 13.02
CA LEU A 210 5.37 -21.05 12.69
C LEU A 210 4.46 -21.74 11.66
N PHE A 211 5.03 -22.41 10.67
CA PHE A 211 4.30 -23.31 9.75
C PHE A 211 3.50 -24.35 10.53
N TRP A 212 4.13 -25.05 11.48
CA TRP A 212 3.47 -26.06 12.31
C TRP A 212 2.37 -25.47 13.18
N LEU A 213 2.61 -24.33 13.83
CA LEU A 213 1.65 -23.68 14.73
C LEU A 213 0.39 -23.19 14.00
N LEU A 214 0.55 -22.68 12.78
CA LEU A 214 -0.54 -22.12 11.95
C LEU A 214 -1.32 -23.17 11.16
N LEU A 215 -0.64 -24.18 10.63
CA LEU A 215 -1.29 -25.19 9.78
C LEU A 215 -1.71 -26.45 10.53
N HIS A 216 -1.48 -26.56 11.84
CA HIS A 216 -1.96 -27.71 12.62
C HIS A 216 -3.50 -27.88 12.49
N TYR A 217 -3.98 -29.12 12.39
CA TYR A 217 -5.42 -29.41 12.16
C TYR A 217 -6.34 -28.73 13.19
N SER A 218 -5.91 -28.65 14.45
CA SER A 218 -6.67 -27.99 15.53
C SER A 218 -6.84 -26.47 15.37
N ARG A 219 -6.24 -25.87 14.34
CA ARG A 219 -6.40 -24.45 13.99
C ARG A 219 -7.65 -24.17 13.19
N PHE A 220 -8.14 -25.17 12.48
CA PHE A 220 -9.29 -25.09 11.61
C PHE A 220 -10.59 -25.34 12.39
N VAL A 221 -11.72 -25.10 11.72
CA VAL A 221 -13.06 -25.37 12.28
C VAL A 221 -13.16 -26.86 12.59
N GLN A 222 -13.46 -27.20 13.84
CA GLN A 222 -13.63 -28.58 14.25
C GLN A 222 -15.02 -29.10 13.85
N PRO A 223 -15.16 -30.41 13.60
CA PRO A 223 -16.45 -31.02 13.27
C PRO A 223 -17.55 -30.68 14.29
N GLY A 224 -18.67 -30.15 13.81
CA GLY A 224 -19.81 -29.77 14.66
C GLY A 224 -19.65 -28.48 15.46
N GLU A 225 -18.52 -27.78 15.35
CA GLU A 225 -18.32 -26.48 16.01
C GLU A 225 -18.61 -25.29 15.08
N PRO A 226 -19.09 -24.15 15.63
CA PRO A 226 -19.20 -22.89 14.89
C PRO A 226 -17.85 -22.40 14.37
N ARG A 227 -17.81 -21.76 13.20
CA ARG A 227 -16.56 -21.24 12.60
C ARG A 227 -15.79 -20.27 13.51
N GLU A 228 -16.48 -19.59 14.42
CA GLU A 228 -15.91 -18.61 15.35
C GLU A 228 -15.04 -19.26 16.44
N THR A 229 -15.14 -20.59 16.64
CA THR A 229 -14.29 -21.31 17.59
C THR A 229 -12.90 -21.59 17.04
N ALA A 230 -12.76 -21.65 15.70
CA ALA A 230 -11.49 -21.90 15.03
C ALA A 230 -10.44 -20.85 15.39
N TRP A 231 -9.26 -21.29 15.80
CA TRP A 231 -8.19 -20.40 16.21
C TRP A 231 -7.75 -19.46 15.09
N LEU A 232 -7.70 -19.93 13.84
CA LEU A 232 -7.40 -19.06 12.69
C LEU A 232 -8.39 -17.90 12.55
N GLU A 233 -9.68 -18.15 12.76
CA GLU A 233 -10.70 -17.09 12.66
C GLU A 233 -10.58 -16.11 13.83
N ARG A 234 -10.29 -16.59 15.04
CA ARG A 234 -10.07 -15.72 16.21
C ARG A 234 -8.82 -14.85 16.01
N TRP A 235 -7.73 -15.42 15.48
CA TRP A 235 -6.50 -14.69 15.19
C TRP A 235 -6.69 -13.69 14.06
N ALA A 236 -7.38 -14.06 12.96
CA ALA A 236 -7.69 -13.14 11.86
C ALA A 236 -8.56 -11.95 12.33
N LYS A 237 -9.61 -12.21 13.13
CA LYS A 237 -10.43 -11.14 13.73
C LYS A 237 -9.62 -10.26 14.68
N ALA A 238 -8.74 -10.85 15.49
CA ALA A 238 -7.88 -10.11 16.39
C ALA A 238 -6.90 -9.20 15.62
N ALA A 239 -6.31 -9.71 14.54
CA ALA A 239 -5.44 -8.95 13.65
C ALA A 239 -6.18 -7.79 12.97
N GLN A 240 -7.40 -8.02 12.46
CA GLN A 240 -8.22 -6.97 11.86
C GLN A 240 -8.57 -5.86 12.87
N ALA A 241 -9.06 -6.24 14.05
CA ALA A 241 -9.38 -5.27 15.12
C ALA A 241 -8.13 -4.53 15.62
N GLU A 242 -6.96 -5.15 15.53
CA GLU A 242 -5.69 -4.52 15.82
C GLU A 242 -5.26 -3.55 14.72
N GLY A 243 -5.43 -3.88 13.45
CA GLY A 243 -5.18 -2.98 12.32
C GLY A 243 -5.94 -1.67 12.46
N THR A 244 -7.26 -1.74 12.72
CA THR A 244 -8.07 -0.53 12.99
C THR A 244 -7.54 0.28 14.17
N ARG A 245 -7.10 -0.37 15.25
CA ARG A 245 -6.54 0.30 16.43
C ARG A 245 -5.16 0.90 16.17
N ALA A 246 -4.33 0.25 15.36
CA ALA A 246 -3.02 0.73 14.95
C ALA A 246 -3.16 1.97 14.06
N MET A 247 -4.16 2.01 13.19
CA MET A 247 -4.48 3.18 12.35
C MET A 247 -4.84 4.42 13.20
N GLU A 248 -5.65 4.27 14.24
CA GLU A 248 -5.95 5.39 15.17
C GLU A 248 -4.69 5.85 15.92
N GLY A 249 -3.84 4.90 16.33
CA GLY A 249 -2.54 5.22 16.91
C GLY A 249 -1.60 5.96 15.96
N LEU A 250 -1.59 5.55 14.67
CA LEU A 250 -0.82 6.22 13.62
C LEU A 250 -1.32 7.64 13.41
N ARG A 251 -2.63 7.87 13.39
CA ARG A 251 -3.20 9.23 13.33
C ARG A 251 -2.66 10.12 14.45
N THR A 252 -2.68 9.63 15.70
CA THR A 252 -2.14 10.36 16.85
C THR A 252 -0.63 10.61 16.69
N GLY A 253 0.10 9.62 16.15
CA GLY A 253 1.51 9.73 15.81
C GLY A 253 1.79 10.81 14.78
N VAL A 254 0.93 10.95 13.76
CA VAL A 254 1.03 12.01 12.74
C VAL A 254 0.77 13.38 13.35
N GLU A 255 -0.27 13.55 14.17
CA GLU A 255 -0.56 14.81 14.89
C GLU A 255 0.64 15.23 15.75
N THR A 256 1.24 14.26 16.46
CA THR A 256 2.45 14.46 17.26
C THR A 256 3.63 14.85 16.40
N ALA A 257 3.84 14.18 15.26
CA ALA A 257 4.94 14.50 14.35
C ALA A 257 4.84 15.90 13.75
N ILE A 258 3.63 16.32 13.35
CA ILE A 258 3.36 17.68 12.90
C ILE A 258 3.70 18.68 14.02
N THR A 259 3.28 18.38 15.25
CA THR A 259 3.52 19.25 16.41
C THR A 259 5.01 19.38 16.72
N GLU A 260 5.74 18.26 16.76
CA GLU A 260 7.19 18.23 17.01
C GLU A 260 7.98 18.96 15.91
N LEU A 261 7.63 18.78 14.64
CA LEU A 261 8.28 19.49 13.54
C LEU A 261 7.93 20.98 13.52
N GLY A 262 6.66 21.33 13.72
CA GLY A 262 6.19 22.71 13.81
C GLY A 262 6.88 23.46 14.94
N GLN A 263 6.89 22.88 16.15
CA GLN A 263 7.60 23.44 17.29
C GLN A 263 9.11 23.48 17.05
N GLY A 264 9.70 22.43 16.49
CA GLY A 264 11.13 22.35 16.20
C GLY A 264 11.61 23.42 15.20
N LEU A 265 10.78 23.77 14.22
CA LEU A 265 11.04 24.88 13.30
C LEU A 265 10.96 26.23 14.00
N LEU A 266 9.96 26.43 14.86
CA LEU A 266 9.81 27.68 15.62
C LEU A 266 10.93 27.88 16.64
N ASP A 267 11.40 26.81 17.29
CA ASP A 267 12.44 26.85 18.31
C ASP A 267 13.85 27.09 17.74
N HIS A 268 14.08 26.76 16.47
CA HIS A 268 15.44 26.79 15.92
C HIS A 268 15.92 28.24 15.71
N PRO A 269 17.09 28.65 16.26
CA PRO A 269 17.63 30.01 16.12
C PRO A 269 18.01 30.46 14.70
N ALA A 270 18.11 29.52 13.76
CA ALA A 270 18.33 29.85 12.34
C ALA A 270 17.03 30.23 11.60
N ASN A 271 15.87 30.07 12.25
CA ASN A 271 14.55 30.28 11.63
C ASN A 271 13.86 31.55 12.16
N ASP A 272 14.62 32.56 12.58
CA ASP A 272 14.07 33.83 13.09
C ASP A 272 13.13 34.48 12.07
N TRP A 273 13.49 34.40 10.78
CA TRP A 273 12.67 34.87 9.66
C TRP A 273 11.29 34.19 9.58
N LEU A 274 11.18 32.91 9.96
CA LEU A 274 9.91 32.19 9.95
C LEU A 274 8.98 32.80 10.99
N ARG A 275 9.51 33.07 12.19
CA ARG A 275 8.77 33.72 13.27
C ARG A 275 8.37 35.14 12.90
N GLU A 276 9.24 35.88 12.22
CA GLU A 276 8.92 37.21 11.69
C GLU A 276 7.80 37.17 10.64
N ASN A 277 7.84 36.21 9.72
CA ASN A 277 6.80 36.04 8.69
C ASN A 277 5.45 35.67 9.29
N LEU A 278 5.43 34.81 10.31
CA LEU A 278 4.23 34.46 11.06
C LEU A 278 3.70 35.67 11.86
N ALA A 279 4.57 36.41 12.54
CA ALA A 279 4.19 37.58 13.34
C ALA A 279 3.68 38.75 12.48
N SER A 280 4.14 38.85 11.24
CA SER A 280 3.74 39.90 10.28
C SER A 280 2.63 39.45 9.32
N ASP A 281 2.05 38.26 9.53
CA ASP A 281 1.00 37.66 8.69
C ASP A 281 1.38 37.50 7.21
N ARG A 282 2.69 37.49 6.90
CA ARG A 282 3.21 37.11 5.57
C ARG A 282 3.06 35.61 5.31
N LEU A 283 3.06 34.84 6.39
CA LEU A 283 2.74 33.41 6.39
C LEU A 283 1.61 33.20 7.39
N THR A 284 0.46 32.73 6.91
CA THR A 284 -0.65 32.40 7.80
C THR A 284 -0.38 31.08 8.52
N THR A 285 -0.93 30.90 9.73
CA THR A 285 -0.82 29.64 10.48
C THR A 285 -1.35 28.44 9.69
N GLN A 286 -2.43 28.63 8.92
CA GLN A 286 -2.99 27.59 8.06
C GLN A 286 -2.03 27.20 6.92
N ALA A 287 -1.36 28.18 6.29
CA ALA A 287 -0.40 27.91 5.24
C ALA A 287 0.83 27.16 5.79
N PHE A 288 1.33 27.55 6.96
CA PHE A 288 2.41 26.85 7.65
C PHE A 288 2.02 25.39 7.97
N TYR A 289 0.82 25.18 8.54
CA TYR A 289 0.29 23.85 8.82
C TYR A 289 0.17 22.96 7.58
N ARG A 290 -0.32 23.49 6.45
CA ARG A 290 -0.39 22.74 5.18
C ARG A 290 1.00 22.29 4.70
N GLN A 291 2.03 23.11 4.90
CA GLN A 291 3.41 22.72 4.56
C GLN A 291 3.96 21.66 5.52
N LEU A 292 3.68 21.74 6.82
CA LEU A 292 4.02 20.69 7.78
C LEU A 292 3.35 19.35 7.44
N LEU A 293 2.08 19.40 7.05
CA LEU A 293 1.31 18.23 6.66
C LEU A 293 1.91 17.57 5.41
N ARG A 294 2.32 18.36 4.40
CA ARG A 294 3.08 17.87 3.24
C ARG A 294 4.42 17.25 3.65
N LEU A 295 5.17 17.89 4.56
CA LEU A 295 6.45 17.38 5.06
C LEU A 295 6.29 16.01 5.74
N VAL A 296 5.31 15.86 6.63
CA VAL A 296 5.05 14.56 7.29
C VAL A 296 4.62 13.51 6.28
N TYR A 297 3.84 13.89 5.27
CA TYR A 297 3.47 12.95 4.22
C TYR A 297 4.65 12.51 3.34
N ARG A 298 5.64 13.39 3.08
CA ARG A 298 6.92 12.98 2.45
C ARG A 298 7.63 11.90 3.25
N LEU A 299 7.62 12.00 4.57
CA LEU A 299 8.20 10.99 5.45
C LEU A 299 7.42 9.67 5.37
N LEU A 300 6.09 9.71 5.49
CA LEU A 300 5.24 8.53 5.40
C LEU A 300 5.39 7.83 4.04
N PHE A 301 5.38 8.59 2.95
CA PHE A 301 5.64 8.09 1.60
C PHE A 301 6.98 7.35 1.54
N LEU A 302 8.05 7.97 2.04
CA LEU A 302 9.38 7.34 2.04
C LEU A 302 9.41 6.06 2.89
N MET A 303 8.71 6.01 4.02
CA MET A 303 8.61 4.79 4.83
C MET A 303 7.94 3.65 4.04
N VAL A 304 6.82 3.93 3.36
CA VAL A 304 6.12 2.93 2.53
C VAL A 304 6.98 2.53 1.32
N ALA A 305 7.51 3.51 0.59
CA ALA A 305 8.29 3.27 -0.62
C ALA A 305 9.60 2.51 -0.35
N GLU A 306 10.26 2.77 0.78
CA GLU A 306 11.44 1.99 1.20
C GLU A 306 11.08 0.56 1.61
N GLU A 307 10.03 0.36 2.42
CA GLU A 307 9.64 -0.98 2.89
C GLU A 307 9.07 -1.88 1.78
N ARG A 308 8.49 -1.28 0.74
CA ARG A 308 7.99 -1.97 -0.47
C ARG A 308 9.02 -2.06 -1.60
N ASP A 309 10.22 -1.52 -1.41
CA ASP A 309 11.29 -1.49 -2.41
C ASP A 309 10.86 -0.83 -3.75
N LEU A 310 10.21 0.33 -3.65
CA LEU A 310 9.65 1.07 -4.79
C LEU A 310 10.55 2.24 -5.25
N LEU A 311 11.53 2.65 -4.46
CA LEU A 311 12.39 3.80 -4.80
C LEU A 311 13.46 3.50 -5.85
N PHE A 312 13.86 2.23 -5.98
CA PHE A 312 14.97 1.81 -6.83
C PHE A 312 14.46 1.03 -8.03
N GLU A 313 15.04 1.30 -9.19
CA GLU A 313 14.80 0.45 -10.36
C GLU A 313 15.33 -0.95 -10.14
N ARG A 314 14.62 -1.91 -10.73
CA ARG A 314 15.08 -3.30 -10.79
C ARG A 314 16.10 -3.44 -11.91
N ALA A 315 17.07 -4.33 -11.69
CA ALA A 315 17.99 -4.72 -12.75
C ALA A 315 17.18 -5.30 -13.93
N ALA A 316 17.51 -4.88 -15.15
CA ALA A 316 16.87 -5.39 -16.36
C ALA A 316 17.10 -6.91 -16.49
N GLU A 317 16.18 -7.60 -17.17
CA GLU A 317 16.36 -9.00 -17.53
C GLU A 317 17.64 -9.15 -18.38
N GLY A 318 18.53 -10.05 -17.98
CA GLY A 318 19.84 -10.23 -18.62
C GLY A 318 20.96 -9.33 -18.11
N ALA A 319 20.72 -8.46 -17.12
CA ALA A 319 21.76 -7.62 -16.53
C ALA A 319 22.98 -8.45 -16.06
N THR A 320 24.17 -7.97 -16.38
CA THR A 320 25.43 -8.57 -15.95
C THR A 320 25.57 -8.56 -14.43
N LYS A 321 26.48 -9.38 -13.89
CA LYS A 321 26.78 -9.35 -12.45
C LYS A 321 27.29 -7.97 -12.03
N ALA A 322 28.15 -7.34 -12.84
CA ALA A 322 28.71 -6.02 -12.56
C ALA A 322 27.64 -4.92 -12.47
N GLU A 323 26.64 -4.92 -13.35
CA GLU A 323 25.52 -3.96 -13.31
C GLU A 323 24.68 -4.14 -12.04
N ARG A 324 24.40 -5.39 -11.65
CA ARG A 324 23.69 -5.70 -10.40
C ARG A 324 24.48 -5.28 -9.17
N ASP A 325 25.79 -5.52 -9.15
CA ASP A 325 26.67 -5.11 -8.06
C ASP A 325 26.75 -3.57 -7.94
N ALA A 326 26.76 -2.85 -9.07
CA ALA A 326 26.74 -1.39 -9.10
C ALA A 326 25.42 -0.82 -8.52
N LEU A 327 24.27 -1.37 -8.93
CA LEU A 327 22.96 -0.99 -8.38
C LEU A 327 22.90 -1.25 -6.87
N ASN A 328 23.36 -2.42 -6.42
CA ASN A 328 23.38 -2.79 -5.01
C ASN A 328 24.30 -1.89 -4.18
N LEU A 329 25.45 -1.49 -4.72
CA LEU A 329 26.39 -0.57 -4.04
C LEU A 329 25.74 0.78 -3.76
N VAL A 330 25.08 1.36 -4.78
CA VAL A 330 24.44 2.67 -4.67
C VAL A 330 23.22 2.61 -3.75
N ARG A 331 22.38 1.57 -3.89
CA ARG A 331 21.26 1.29 -2.98
C ARG A 331 21.74 1.13 -1.53
N GLY A 332 22.84 0.41 -1.32
CA GLY A 332 23.47 0.23 -0.01
C GLY A 332 23.90 1.55 0.63
N ARG A 333 24.47 2.47 -0.17
CA ARG A 333 24.85 3.82 0.30
C ARG A 333 23.63 4.62 0.76
N TYR A 334 22.54 4.62 -0.02
CA TYR A 334 21.30 5.28 0.39
C TYR A 334 20.76 4.70 1.70
N LEU A 335 20.59 3.38 1.78
CA LEU A 335 20.06 2.71 2.96
C LEU A 335 20.92 2.92 4.22
N ALA A 336 22.23 3.02 4.05
CA ALA A 336 23.17 3.21 5.14
C ALA A 336 23.21 4.66 5.68
N HIS A 337 22.88 5.67 4.86
CA HIS A 337 23.15 7.07 5.22
C HIS A 337 21.95 8.03 5.05
N TYR A 338 21.13 7.85 4.01
CA TYR A 338 20.12 8.82 3.58
C TYR A 338 18.66 8.34 3.76
N SER A 339 18.47 7.04 4.00
CA SER A 339 17.13 6.46 4.14
C SER A 339 16.37 6.95 5.37
N VAL A 340 15.04 7.04 5.23
CA VAL A 340 14.16 7.24 6.39
C VAL A 340 14.21 6.03 7.31
N SER A 341 14.41 4.81 6.77
CA SER A 341 14.69 3.61 7.55
C SER A 341 15.85 3.78 8.53
N ARG A 342 16.89 4.54 8.17
CA ARG A 342 17.95 4.92 9.12
C ARG A 342 17.42 5.85 10.20
N LEU A 343 16.70 6.92 9.84
CA LEU A 343 16.12 7.85 10.82
C LEU A 343 15.23 7.11 11.83
N ARG A 344 14.46 6.12 11.38
CA ARG A 344 13.64 5.25 12.24
C ARG A 344 14.48 4.45 13.25
N ARG A 345 15.60 3.87 12.80
CA ARG A 345 16.55 3.17 13.68
C ARG A 345 17.17 4.12 14.70
N GLU A 346 17.54 5.33 14.29
CA GLU A 346 18.12 6.33 15.19
C GLU A 346 17.09 6.88 16.19
N ALA A 347 15.84 7.07 15.78
CA ALA A 347 14.75 7.53 16.64
C ALA A 347 14.48 6.55 17.80
N GLY A 348 14.68 5.24 17.57
CA GLY A 348 14.61 4.22 18.61
C GLY A 348 15.75 4.26 19.64
N ARG A 349 16.86 4.96 19.36
CA ARG A 349 18.03 5.05 20.24
C ARG A 349 17.94 6.27 21.14
N ARG A 350 17.82 6.04 22.46
CA ARG A 350 17.73 7.12 23.48
C ARG A 350 18.95 8.07 23.53
N ARG A 351 20.10 7.70 22.93
CA ARG A 351 21.39 8.38 23.07
C ARG A 351 21.63 9.54 22.09
N HIS A 352 20.86 9.67 21.01
CA HIS A 352 21.11 10.66 19.95
C HIS A 352 20.28 11.95 20.06
N ARG A 353 19.68 12.20 21.23
CA ARG A 353 18.89 13.41 21.49
C ARG A 353 19.75 14.60 21.94
N GLU A 354 20.87 14.84 21.26
CA GLU A 354 21.58 16.11 21.46
C GLU A 354 20.72 17.24 20.88
N ALA A 355 20.34 18.20 21.72
CA ALA A 355 19.23 19.11 21.44
C ALA A 355 19.49 20.10 20.28
N HIS A 356 20.75 20.29 19.85
CA HIS A 356 21.15 21.40 18.97
C HIS A 356 21.74 20.98 17.63
N GLN A 357 22.14 19.71 17.44
CA GLN A 357 22.61 19.24 16.14
C GLN A 357 21.45 19.14 15.15
N TYR A 358 21.71 19.29 13.84
CA TYR A 358 20.69 19.24 12.77
C TYR A 358 21.20 18.53 11.51
N ASP A 359 22.27 17.74 11.61
CA ASP A 359 22.87 17.02 10.48
C ASP A 359 21.92 15.99 9.86
N LEU A 360 21.07 15.33 10.66
CA LEU A 360 20.07 14.40 10.16
C LEU A 360 19.01 15.11 9.32
N TRP A 361 18.65 16.35 9.69
CA TRP A 361 17.74 17.18 8.91
C TRP A 361 18.36 17.53 7.56
N ILE A 362 19.63 17.94 7.52
CA ILE A 362 20.33 18.22 6.26
C ILE A 362 20.38 16.99 5.36
N GLN A 363 20.67 15.82 5.92
CA GLN A 363 20.69 14.56 5.16
C GLN A 363 19.31 14.22 4.57
N LEU A 364 18.23 14.44 5.33
CA LEU A 364 16.87 14.25 4.83
C LEU A 364 16.55 15.21 3.67
N MET A 365 17.00 16.47 3.75
CA MET A 365 16.80 17.44 2.68
C MET A 365 17.53 17.01 1.39
N VAL A 366 18.74 16.42 1.49
CA VAL A 366 19.44 15.85 0.32
C VAL A 366 18.61 14.75 -0.34
N THR A 367 17.91 13.91 0.44
CA THR A 367 17.01 12.90 -0.11
C THR A 367 15.82 13.53 -0.84
N PHE A 368 15.21 14.57 -0.27
CA PHE A 368 14.09 15.27 -0.92
C PHE A 368 14.53 15.97 -2.21
N ASP A 369 15.70 16.60 -2.22
CA ASP A 369 16.27 17.21 -3.42
C ASP A 369 16.48 16.16 -4.51
N ALA A 370 17.05 15.01 -4.16
CA ALA A 370 17.29 13.94 -5.13
C ALA A 370 15.98 13.43 -5.75
N LEU A 371 14.91 13.31 -4.96
CA LEU A 371 13.58 12.90 -5.46
C LEU A 371 12.89 14.00 -6.28
N ASN A 372 13.22 15.26 -6.04
CA ASN A 372 12.81 16.39 -6.88
C ASN A 372 13.70 16.57 -8.13
N GLY A 373 14.74 15.74 -8.31
CA GLY A 373 15.66 15.81 -9.44
C GLY A 373 16.73 16.89 -9.32
N VAL A 374 16.99 17.38 -8.11
CA VAL A 374 18.05 18.33 -7.78
C VAL A 374 19.25 17.58 -7.18
N GLY A 375 20.46 18.02 -7.50
CA GLY A 375 21.71 17.42 -6.98
C GLY A 375 22.12 16.14 -7.70
N ASN A 376 23.01 15.36 -7.07
CA ASN A 376 23.58 14.14 -7.64
C ASN A 376 22.71 12.91 -7.35
N THR A 377 21.59 12.81 -8.05
CA THR A 377 20.62 11.71 -7.94
C THR A 377 21.25 10.33 -8.21
N THR A 378 22.17 10.26 -9.18
CA THR A 378 22.91 9.05 -9.54
C THR A 378 23.76 8.51 -8.38
N ALA A 379 24.35 9.37 -7.55
CA ALA A 379 25.13 8.93 -6.41
C ALA A 379 24.29 8.27 -5.30
N LEU A 380 22.97 8.52 -5.28
CA LEU A 380 22.02 7.89 -4.38
C LEU A 380 21.20 6.78 -5.05
N GLY A 381 21.25 6.67 -6.38
CA GLY A 381 20.52 5.66 -7.14
C GLY A 381 19.01 5.92 -7.17
N LEU A 382 18.61 7.15 -6.83
CA LEU A 382 17.22 7.57 -6.83
C LEU A 382 16.91 8.18 -8.19
N LYS A 383 15.78 7.79 -8.77
CA LYS A 383 15.22 8.53 -9.90
C LYS A 383 14.37 9.69 -9.39
N PRO A 384 14.39 10.85 -10.09
CA PRO A 384 13.49 11.93 -9.77
C PRO A 384 12.05 11.45 -9.89
N LEU A 385 11.30 11.51 -8.80
CA LEU A 385 9.86 11.24 -8.85
C LEU A 385 9.16 12.38 -9.59
N SER A 386 9.64 13.61 -9.48
CA SER A 386 9.19 14.82 -10.21
C SER A 386 7.69 15.13 -10.10
N GLY A 387 7.36 16.33 -9.61
CA GLY A 387 5.96 16.78 -9.46
C GLY A 387 5.28 16.31 -8.17
N GLY A 388 4.15 16.94 -7.83
CA GLY A 388 3.33 16.59 -6.67
C GLY A 388 4.03 16.82 -5.32
N LEU A 389 4.07 15.79 -4.49
CA LEU A 389 4.52 15.87 -3.09
C LEU A 389 5.95 16.41 -2.89
N PHE A 390 6.89 16.07 -3.79
CA PHE A 390 8.31 16.48 -3.71
C PHE A 390 8.64 17.70 -4.56
N GLN A 391 7.66 18.31 -5.22
CA GLN A 391 7.90 19.45 -6.09
C GLN A 391 8.48 20.63 -5.30
N ALA A 392 9.57 21.22 -5.81
CA ALA A 392 10.19 22.42 -5.24
C ALA A 392 9.18 23.57 -5.06
N GLY A 393 9.28 24.25 -3.91
CA GLY A 393 8.40 25.36 -3.54
C GLY A 393 7.03 24.92 -3.03
N SER A 394 6.82 23.63 -2.76
CA SER A 394 5.61 23.13 -2.10
C SER A 394 5.64 23.35 -0.58
N CYS A 395 6.85 23.39 -0.01
CA CYS A 395 7.12 23.60 1.41
C CYS A 395 8.23 24.65 1.62
N PRO A 396 8.14 25.87 1.06
CA PRO A 396 9.22 26.86 1.09
C PRO A 396 9.59 27.32 2.49
N ASP A 397 8.66 27.26 3.44
CA ASP A 397 8.88 27.72 4.81
C ASP A 397 9.30 26.58 5.76
N VAL A 398 9.22 25.32 5.29
CA VAL A 398 9.30 24.13 6.13
C VAL A 398 10.41 23.15 5.70
N ALA A 399 10.72 23.04 4.40
CA ALA A 399 11.68 22.05 3.90
C ALA A 399 12.42 22.46 2.61
N ASP A 400 11.75 23.12 1.68
CA ASP A 400 12.30 23.39 0.36
C ASP A 400 13.20 24.63 0.37
N GLU A 401 14.06 24.77 -0.64
CA GLU A 401 14.70 26.07 -0.89
C GLU A 401 13.64 27.11 -1.28
N PRO A 402 13.77 28.35 -0.79
CA PRO A 402 12.92 29.44 -1.24
C PRO A 402 13.08 29.62 -2.76
N ALA A 403 11.97 29.87 -3.46
CA ALA A 403 12.01 30.14 -4.89
C ALA A 403 12.92 31.35 -5.19
N PRO A 404 13.58 31.39 -6.37
CA PRO A 404 14.44 32.52 -6.74
C PRO A 404 13.69 33.85 -6.60
N GLY A 405 14.21 34.75 -5.74
CA GLY A 405 13.62 36.07 -5.47
C GLY A 405 12.82 36.18 -4.17
N VAL A 406 12.64 35.09 -3.41
CA VAL A 406 12.10 35.13 -2.04
C VAL A 406 13.27 35.22 -1.05
N THR A 407 13.77 36.43 -0.83
CA THR A 407 14.89 36.69 0.10
C THR A 407 14.53 37.78 1.09
N SER A 408 13.90 37.40 2.19
CA SER A 408 13.97 38.19 3.42
C SER A 408 14.28 37.28 4.60
N GLY A 409 15.50 37.38 5.14
CA GLY A 409 15.88 36.85 6.46
C GLY A 409 16.32 35.38 6.55
N THR A 410 16.33 34.63 5.44
CA THR A 410 16.70 33.20 5.46
C THR A 410 18.19 32.96 5.80
N PRO A 411 18.58 31.78 6.32
CA PRO A 411 19.99 31.38 6.51
C PRO A 411 20.86 31.55 5.26
N THR A 412 22.18 31.42 5.40
CA THR A 412 23.15 31.60 4.31
C THR A 412 22.90 30.70 3.08
N ASP A 413 22.23 29.56 3.27
CA ASP A 413 21.77 28.63 2.23
C ASP A 413 20.24 28.65 2.00
N GLY A 414 19.52 29.57 2.64
CA GLY A 414 18.09 29.79 2.43
C GLY A 414 17.15 28.82 3.16
N ARG A 415 17.65 27.70 3.71
CA ARG A 415 16.80 26.56 4.10
C ARG A 415 16.39 26.57 5.58
N PRO A 416 15.15 26.16 5.92
CA PRO A 416 14.71 25.95 7.29
C PRO A 416 15.56 24.89 8.02
N ARG A 417 15.70 25.03 9.33
CA ARG A 417 16.46 24.11 10.19
C ARG A 417 15.59 23.46 11.25
N VAL A 418 15.80 22.17 11.48
CA VAL A 418 15.14 21.40 12.55
C VAL A 418 16.21 20.64 13.31
N SER A 419 16.16 20.69 14.64
CA SER A 419 17.10 19.92 15.46
C SER A 419 16.86 18.42 15.33
N ASN A 420 17.90 17.62 15.51
CA ASN A 420 17.84 16.17 15.57
C ASN A 420 16.85 15.70 16.64
N ARG A 421 16.71 16.44 17.76
CA ARG A 421 15.70 16.14 18.79
C ARG A 421 14.29 16.17 18.21
N ALA A 422 13.91 17.27 17.57
CA ALA A 422 12.57 17.44 17.02
C ALA A 422 12.31 16.47 15.85
N LEU A 423 13.28 16.32 14.93
CA LEU A 423 13.17 15.38 13.83
C LEU A 423 13.02 13.93 14.32
N LEU A 424 13.87 13.49 15.25
CA LEU A 424 13.80 12.12 15.77
C LEU A 424 12.55 11.89 16.62
N ALA A 425 12.04 12.89 17.34
CA ALA A 425 10.76 12.79 18.05
C ALA A 425 9.60 12.62 17.08
N ALA A 426 9.57 13.42 16.00
CA ALA A 426 8.57 13.28 14.95
C ALA A 426 8.65 11.93 14.24
N VAL A 427 9.85 11.50 13.83
CA VAL A 427 10.05 10.17 13.24
C VAL A 427 9.65 9.08 14.24
N GLN A 428 9.97 9.21 15.52
CA GLN A 428 9.56 8.25 16.54
C GLN A 428 8.03 8.11 16.58
N ALA A 429 7.30 9.22 16.62
CA ALA A 429 5.84 9.24 16.64
C ALA A 429 5.21 8.60 15.39
N LEU A 430 5.85 8.73 14.22
CA LEU A 430 5.41 8.04 13.00
C LEU A 430 5.77 6.55 13.01
N THR A 431 6.80 6.13 13.75
CA THR A 431 7.22 4.72 13.77
C THR A 431 6.59 3.88 14.84
N GLN A 432 6.18 4.49 15.95
CA GLN A 432 5.82 3.79 17.16
C GLN A 432 4.43 4.18 17.61
N VAL A 433 3.60 3.17 17.84
CA VAL A 433 2.31 3.32 18.50
C VAL A 433 2.43 2.71 19.89
N THR A 434 2.31 3.54 20.93
CA THR A 434 2.26 3.08 22.31
C THR A 434 0.82 2.97 22.77
N ARG A 435 0.41 1.78 23.21
CA ARG A 435 -0.91 1.55 23.78
C ARG A 435 -0.84 0.49 24.86
N ASP A 436 -1.58 0.69 25.95
CA ASP A 436 -1.61 -0.21 27.12
C ASP A 436 -0.21 -0.52 27.70
N GLY A 437 0.70 0.46 27.62
CA GLY A 437 2.09 0.32 28.05
C GLY A 437 3.00 -0.44 27.08
N LEU A 438 2.45 -1.02 26.01
CA LEU A 438 3.21 -1.71 24.96
C LEU A 438 3.46 -0.77 23.79
N THR A 439 4.72 -0.64 23.39
CA THR A 439 5.11 0.15 22.21
C THR A 439 5.36 -0.78 21.04
N ARG A 440 4.64 -0.56 19.95
CA ARG A 440 4.71 -1.37 18.72
C ARG A 440 5.22 -0.53 17.56
N GLN A 441 5.90 -1.20 16.63
CA GLN A 441 6.34 -0.57 15.40
C GLN A 441 5.20 -0.58 14.38
N VAL A 442 5.08 0.48 13.60
CA VAL A 442 4.18 0.52 12.45
C VAL A 442 4.84 -0.23 11.29
N ASN A 443 4.11 -1.20 10.73
CA ASN A 443 4.51 -1.94 9.54
C ASN A 443 3.95 -1.24 8.30
N TYR A 444 4.79 -0.46 7.62
CA TYR A 444 4.41 0.33 6.45
C TYR A 444 4.37 -0.50 5.16
N ARG A 445 5.02 -1.67 5.15
CA ARG A 445 4.98 -2.62 4.03
C ARG A 445 3.56 -3.08 3.78
N ASP A 446 2.87 -3.48 4.84
CA ASP A 446 1.54 -4.09 4.79
C ASP A 446 0.40 -3.08 5.01
N LEU A 447 0.71 -1.82 5.35
CA LEU A 447 -0.27 -0.75 5.52
C LEU A 447 -0.97 -0.44 4.20
N ASP A 448 -2.30 -0.44 4.17
CA ASP A 448 -3.03 -0.11 2.96
C ASP A 448 -2.81 1.36 2.54
N VAL A 449 -2.78 1.59 1.24
CA VAL A 449 -2.78 2.93 0.66
C VAL A 449 -4.04 3.71 1.05
N GLU A 450 -5.20 3.04 1.14
CA GLU A 450 -6.45 3.66 1.60
C GLU A 450 -6.36 4.10 3.07
N GLU A 451 -5.77 3.25 3.93
CA GLU A 451 -5.57 3.57 5.35
C GLU A 451 -4.69 4.82 5.49
N LEU A 452 -3.61 4.91 4.71
CA LEU A 452 -2.74 6.10 4.69
C LEU A 452 -3.49 7.36 4.23
N GLY A 453 -4.33 7.25 3.20
CA GLY A 453 -5.19 8.33 2.74
C GLY A 453 -6.20 8.78 3.80
N SER A 454 -6.83 7.83 4.50
CA SER A 454 -7.82 8.13 5.54
C SER A 454 -7.25 8.86 6.76
N VAL A 455 -6.03 8.49 7.18
CA VAL A 455 -5.30 9.20 8.25
C VAL A 455 -5.13 10.66 7.84
N TYR A 456 -4.79 10.92 6.59
CA TYR A 456 -4.58 12.25 6.08
C TYR A 456 -5.85 13.10 6.00
N GLU A 457 -6.92 12.57 5.43
CA GLU A 457 -8.19 13.29 5.29
C GLU A 457 -8.70 13.76 6.65
N SER A 458 -8.53 12.93 7.69
CA SER A 458 -8.91 13.30 9.06
C SER A 458 -8.13 14.50 9.62
N LEU A 459 -6.96 14.80 9.05
CA LEU A 459 -6.09 15.89 9.49
C LEU A 459 -6.38 17.21 8.77
N LEU A 460 -6.88 17.18 7.54
CA LEU A 460 -7.13 18.38 6.74
C LEU A 460 -8.03 19.42 7.42
N ASP A 461 -8.96 18.97 8.27
CA ASP A 461 -9.91 19.81 9.00
C ASP A 461 -9.39 20.32 10.36
N HIS A 462 -8.12 20.10 10.72
CA HIS A 462 -7.57 20.66 11.96
C HIS A 462 -7.42 22.17 11.91
N GLU A 463 -7.65 22.81 13.05
CA GLU A 463 -7.38 24.22 13.27
C GLU A 463 -6.02 24.38 13.99
N PRO A 464 -4.96 24.75 13.26
CA PRO A 464 -3.66 24.99 13.86
C PRO A 464 -3.67 26.33 14.60
N SER A 465 -2.96 26.38 15.72
CA SER A 465 -2.76 27.60 16.49
C SER A 465 -1.28 27.83 16.79
N ILE A 466 -0.87 29.09 16.69
CA ILE A 466 0.46 29.54 17.09
C ILE A 466 0.27 30.68 18.09
N ALA A 467 0.70 30.46 19.32
CA ALA A 467 0.63 31.45 20.38
C ALA A 467 2.03 31.93 20.76
N PRO A 468 2.24 33.24 21.02
CA PRO A 468 3.49 33.72 21.57
C PRO A 468 3.65 33.21 23.01
N GLY A 469 4.83 32.67 23.31
CA GLY A 469 5.26 32.23 24.63
C GLY A 469 6.19 33.24 25.32
N PRO A 470 6.60 32.96 26.56
CA PRO A 470 7.55 33.79 27.29
C PRO A 470 8.90 33.89 26.55
N ASN A 471 9.60 35.01 26.74
CA ASN A 471 10.94 35.27 26.17
C ASN A 471 11.01 35.21 24.63
N GLY A 472 9.92 35.52 23.92
CA GLY A 472 9.90 35.52 22.45
C GLY A 472 9.83 34.12 21.82
N SER A 473 9.56 33.09 22.61
CA SER A 473 9.22 31.76 22.11
C SER A 473 7.83 31.74 21.48
N TYR A 474 7.51 30.69 20.73
CA TYR A 474 6.17 30.43 20.22
C TYR A 474 5.76 29.01 20.59
N THR A 475 4.46 28.76 20.73
CA THR A 475 3.90 27.43 20.94
C THR A 475 3.01 27.08 19.77
N PHE A 476 3.33 25.99 19.08
CA PHE A 476 2.49 25.41 18.04
C PHE A 476 1.61 24.32 18.64
N ALA A 477 0.31 24.36 18.38
CA ALA A 477 -0.63 23.35 18.81
C ALA A 477 -1.71 23.10 17.75
N LEU A 478 -2.14 21.84 17.64
CA LEU A 478 -3.29 21.45 16.86
C LEU A 478 -4.53 21.46 17.75
N GLY A 479 -5.52 22.27 17.41
CA GLY A 479 -6.82 22.25 18.06
C GLY A 479 -7.65 21.04 17.63
N SER A 480 -8.61 20.63 18.48
CA SER A 480 -9.66 19.68 18.08
C SER A 480 -10.73 20.42 17.30
N SER A 481 -11.05 19.93 16.10
CA SER A 481 -12.00 20.57 15.19
C SER A 481 -13.43 20.54 15.74
N GLY A 482 -13.98 21.73 16.02
CA GLY A 482 -15.35 21.95 16.50
C GLY A 482 -16.41 22.00 15.41
N GLU A 483 -16.05 22.08 14.13
CA GLU A 483 -17.00 22.25 13.01
C GLU A 483 -16.78 21.23 11.89
N ARG A 484 -17.36 20.03 12.04
CA ARG A 484 -17.44 18.99 10.99
C ARG A 484 -18.21 19.41 9.73
N LYS A 485 -18.55 20.69 9.49
CA LYS A 485 -19.69 21.06 8.60
C LYS A 485 -19.39 22.01 7.44
N SER A 486 -18.20 22.60 7.30
CA SER A 486 -17.98 23.66 6.30
C SER A 486 -17.19 23.25 5.06
N THR A 487 -16.29 22.25 5.13
CA THR A 487 -15.39 21.87 4.02
C THR A 487 -15.94 20.74 3.14
N GLY A 488 -16.89 19.94 3.63
CA GLY A 488 -17.45 18.80 2.89
C GLY A 488 -16.48 17.62 2.68
N SER A 489 -15.29 17.67 3.26
CA SER A 489 -14.23 16.64 3.16
C SER A 489 -14.58 15.42 4.02
N TYR A 490 -15.56 14.63 3.62
CA TYR A 490 -15.92 13.40 4.33
C TYR A 490 -15.18 12.20 3.76
N TYR A 491 -14.43 11.52 4.62
CA TYR A 491 -13.97 10.16 4.34
C TYR A 491 -15.14 9.26 3.94
N THR A 492 -15.02 8.57 2.82
CA THR A 492 -16.01 7.58 2.38
C THR A 492 -15.62 6.21 2.97
N PRO A 493 -16.44 5.60 3.84
CA PRO A 493 -16.15 4.28 4.38
C PRO A 493 -15.96 3.25 3.26
N GLN A 494 -14.99 2.35 3.43
CA GLN A 494 -14.67 1.33 2.43
C GLN A 494 -15.89 0.51 2.00
N GLY A 495 -16.79 0.16 2.93
CA GLY A 495 -18.03 -0.54 2.59
C GLY A 495 -18.90 0.22 1.57
N LEU A 496 -18.99 1.55 1.67
CA LEU A 496 -19.75 2.37 0.73
C LEU A 496 -19.05 2.48 -0.63
N VAL A 497 -17.71 2.57 -0.64
CA VAL A 497 -16.93 2.53 -1.88
C VAL A 497 -17.22 1.22 -2.63
N GLN A 498 -17.18 0.09 -1.93
CA GLN A 498 -17.43 -1.22 -2.54
C GLN A 498 -18.87 -1.36 -3.05
N GLU A 499 -19.87 -0.90 -2.30
CA GLU A 499 -21.27 -0.92 -2.79
C GLU A 499 -21.46 -0.11 -4.08
N LEU A 500 -20.81 1.06 -4.18
CA LEU A 500 -20.87 1.85 -5.42
C LEU A 500 -20.17 1.13 -6.57
N LEU A 501 -18.98 0.57 -6.35
CA LEU A 501 -18.26 -0.17 -7.39
C LEU A 501 -19.04 -1.41 -7.85
N ASN A 502 -19.64 -2.16 -6.92
CA ASN A 502 -20.48 -3.32 -7.21
C ASN A 502 -21.68 -2.96 -8.09
N SER A 503 -22.33 -1.83 -7.82
CA SER A 503 -23.56 -1.43 -8.49
C SER A 503 -23.33 -0.62 -9.77
N ALA A 504 -22.22 0.11 -9.88
CA ALA A 504 -21.95 1.03 -10.99
C ALA A 504 -20.84 0.57 -11.92
N LEU A 505 -19.74 0.02 -11.41
CA LEU A 505 -18.58 -0.35 -12.23
C LEU A 505 -18.63 -1.80 -12.71
N ASP A 506 -18.93 -2.74 -11.83
CA ASP A 506 -18.95 -4.17 -12.21
C ASP A 506 -19.90 -4.45 -13.38
N PRO A 507 -21.14 -3.91 -13.45
CA PRO A 507 -22.01 -4.15 -14.60
C PRO A 507 -21.46 -3.57 -15.91
N VAL A 508 -20.76 -2.44 -15.85
CA VAL A 508 -20.12 -1.82 -17.01
C VAL A 508 -18.96 -2.67 -17.50
N ILE A 509 -18.15 -3.20 -16.59
CA ILE A 509 -17.08 -4.15 -16.90
C ILE A 509 -17.66 -5.39 -17.60
N GLU A 510 -18.71 -6.00 -17.04
CA GLU A 510 -19.32 -7.19 -17.65
C GLU A 510 -19.86 -6.90 -19.05
N SER A 511 -20.66 -5.85 -19.21
CA SER A 511 -21.18 -5.44 -20.52
C SER A 511 -20.07 -5.11 -21.52
N THR A 512 -18.95 -4.56 -21.04
CA THR A 512 -17.76 -4.29 -21.87
C THR A 512 -17.10 -5.57 -22.35
N LEU A 513 -17.21 -6.68 -21.63
CA LEU A 513 -16.56 -7.94 -21.97
C LEU A 513 -17.46 -8.89 -22.77
N GLU A 514 -18.78 -8.73 -22.68
CA GLU A 514 -19.78 -9.57 -23.35
C GLU A 514 -19.56 -9.67 -24.87
N GLY A 515 -19.62 -10.91 -25.39
CA GLY A 515 -19.56 -11.20 -26.83
C GLY A 515 -18.20 -10.93 -27.51
N LYS A 516 -17.17 -10.50 -26.78
CA LYS A 516 -15.85 -10.18 -27.34
C LYS A 516 -14.87 -11.35 -27.23
N SER A 517 -13.94 -11.40 -28.18
CA SER A 517 -12.79 -12.30 -28.09
C SER A 517 -11.84 -11.85 -26.97
N HIS A 518 -11.04 -12.77 -26.46
CA HIS A 518 -10.13 -12.51 -25.33
C HIS A 518 -9.16 -11.33 -25.55
N GLN A 519 -8.63 -11.18 -26.78
CA GLN A 519 -7.75 -10.06 -27.12
C GLN A 519 -8.54 -8.75 -27.25
N ALA A 520 -9.76 -8.79 -27.78
CA ALA A 520 -10.65 -7.62 -27.85
C ALA A 520 -11.16 -7.20 -26.47
N GLN A 521 -11.35 -8.15 -25.55
CA GLN A 521 -11.72 -7.90 -24.15
C GLN A 521 -10.66 -7.07 -23.43
N ARG A 522 -9.37 -7.44 -23.56
CA ARG A 522 -8.27 -6.69 -22.97
C ARG A 522 -8.26 -5.24 -23.44
N GLN A 523 -8.31 -5.01 -24.75
CA GLN A 523 -8.29 -3.66 -25.30
C GLN A 523 -9.54 -2.87 -24.86
N ALA A 524 -10.72 -3.50 -24.90
CA ALA A 524 -11.95 -2.85 -24.48
C ALA A 524 -11.95 -2.41 -23.01
N LEU A 525 -11.31 -3.17 -22.10
CA LEU A 525 -11.11 -2.73 -20.72
C LEU A 525 -10.15 -1.56 -20.60
N LEU A 526 -9.05 -1.56 -21.36
CA LEU A 526 -8.08 -0.45 -21.36
C LEU A 526 -8.68 0.84 -21.93
N ASP A 527 -9.68 0.73 -22.79
CA ASP A 527 -10.41 1.86 -23.37
C ASP A 527 -11.51 2.42 -22.44
N LEU A 528 -11.78 1.79 -21.28
CA LEU A 528 -12.72 2.31 -20.29
C LEU A 528 -12.14 3.53 -19.59
N ASN A 529 -12.95 4.59 -19.49
CA ASN A 529 -12.59 5.79 -18.75
C ASN A 529 -13.46 5.90 -17.49
N VAL A 530 -12.84 5.79 -16.32
CA VAL A 530 -13.47 6.00 -15.01
C VAL A 530 -13.00 7.34 -14.47
N CYS A 531 -13.95 8.24 -14.22
CA CYS A 531 -13.65 9.59 -13.72
C CYS A 531 -14.32 9.82 -12.35
N ASP A 532 -13.53 10.29 -11.39
CA ASP A 532 -14.03 10.84 -10.13
C ASP A 532 -13.81 12.38 -10.12
N PRO A 533 -14.88 13.19 -10.24
CA PRO A 533 -14.77 14.64 -10.32
C PRO A 533 -14.58 15.33 -8.97
N ALA A 534 -14.55 14.59 -7.85
CA ALA A 534 -14.23 15.12 -6.53
C ALA A 534 -13.41 14.07 -5.78
N CYS A 535 -12.27 13.71 -6.37
CA CYS A 535 -11.61 12.46 -6.05
C CYS A 535 -11.00 12.39 -4.65
N GLY A 536 -10.79 13.53 -3.98
CA GLY A 536 -10.09 13.57 -2.70
C GLY A 536 -8.75 12.84 -2.80
N SER A 537 -8.44 12.04 -1.78
CA SER A 537 -7.32 11.09 -1.74
C SER A 537 -7.40 9.90 -2.72
N GLY A 538 -8.48 9.75 -3.50
CA GLY A 538 -8.57 8.78 -4.59
C GLY A 538 -9.11 7.40 -4.21
N HIS A 539 -9.90 7.27 -3.14
CA HIS A 539 -10.43 5.97 -2.66
C HIS A 539 -11.27 5.24 -3.74
N PHE A 540 -12.19 5.94 -4.40
CA PHE A 540 -12.99 5.35 -5.49
C PHE A 540 -12.12 4.98 -6.69
N LEU A 541 -11.17 5.84 -7.05
CA LEU A 541 -10.26 5.61 -8.17
C LEU A 541 -9.35 4.40 -7.95
N LEU A 542 -8.87 4.23 -6.72
CA LEU A 542 -8.04 3.10 -6.31
C LEU A 542 -8.85 1.79 -6.34
N GLY A 543 -10.07 1.80 -5.82
CA GLY A 543 -10.97 0.65 -5.91
C GLY A 543 -11.31 0.30 -7.37
N ALA A 544 -11.60 1.30 -8.21
CA ALA A 544 -11.84 1.09 -9.64
C ALA A 544 -10.62 0.51 -10.36
N ALA A 545 -9.41 1.01 -10.07
CA ALA A 545 -8.17 0.49 -10.61
C ALA A 545 -7.95 -0.98 -10.25
N ARG A 546 -8.23 -1.36 -9.01
CA ARG A 546 -8.15 -2.76 -8.55
C ARG A 546 -9.16 -3.66 -9.26
N ARG A 547 -10.39 -3.19 -9.45
CA ARG A 547 -11.45 -3.93 -10.18
C ARG A 547 -11.06 -4.18 -11.64
N ILE A 548 -10.73 -3.12 -12.38
CA ILE A 548 -10.33 -3.22 -13.78
C ILE A 548 -9.03 -4.03 -13.90
N GLY A 549 -8.05 -3.74 -13.05
CA GLY A 549 -6.75 -4.40 -13.05
C GLY A 549 -6.82 -5.89 -12.77
N ARG A 550 -7.71 -6.32 -11.86
CA ARG A 550 -7.96 -7.74 -11.64
C ARG A 550 -8.57 -8.41 -12.88
N ARG A 551 -9.52 -7.77 -13.56
CA ARG A 551 -10.09 -8.31 -14.81
C ARG A 551 -9.07 -8.38 -15.94
N LEU A 552 -8.20 -7.38 -16.07
CA LEU A 552 -7.05 -7.43 -16.98
C LEU A 552 -6.13 -8.59 -16.65
N ALA A 553 -5.89 -8.84 -15.36
CA ALA A 553 -5.06 -9.95 -14.91
C ALA A 553 -5.71 -11.31 -15.17
N GLU A 554 -7.02 -11.46 -14.94
CA GLU A 554 -7.80 -12.67 -15.28
C GLU A 554 -7.75 -12.96 -16.78
N ILE A 555 -7.86 -11.93 -17.62
CA ILE A 555 -7.65 -12.05 -19.06
C ILE A 555 -6.19 -12.44 -19.35
N ALA A 556 -5.19 -11.83 -18.74
CA ALA A 556 -3.79 -12.22 -18.97
C ALA A 556 -3.51 -13.68 -18.56
N ALA A 557 -4.12 -14.14 -17.47
CA ALA A 557 -4.04 -15.51 -17.00
C ALA A 557 -4.77 -16.49 -17.92
N GLY A 558 -5.85 -16.06 -18.57
CA GLY A 558 -6.65 -16.84 -19.50
C GLY A 558 -7.88 -17.49 -18.83
N PRO A 559 -8.87 -17.94 -19.61
CA PRO A 559 -10.17 -18.35 -19.08
C PRO A 559 -10.05 -19.43 -18.01
N GLY A 560 -10.48 -19.09 -16.78
CA GLY A 560 -10.41 -19.92 -15.59
C GLY A 560 -9.21 -19.62 -14.67
N ASN A 561 -8.05 -19.23 -15.19
CA ASN A 561 -6.88 -19.09 -14.32
C ASN A 561 -7.05 -17.99 -13.26
N GLU A 562 -6.63 -18.24 -12.01
CA GLU A 562 -6.40 -17.12 -11.08
C GLU A 562 -5.22 -16.34 -11.64
N PRO A 563 -5.29 -15.02 -11.68
CA PRO A 563 -4.11 -14.23 -11.96
C PRO A 563 -3.04 -14.44 -10.89
N GLU A 564 -1.80 -14.62 -11.32
CA GLU A 564 -0.66 -14.57 -10.42
C GLU A 564 -0.59 -13.18 -9.75
N ILE A 565 0.01 -13.09 -8.57
CA ILE A 565 0.14 -11.79 -7.86
C ILE A 565 0.89 -10.76 -8.72
N GLY A 566 1.86 -11.20 -9.51
CA GLY A 566 2.54 -10.34 -10.49
C GLY A 566 1.62 -9.84 -11.60
N GLN A 567 0.70 -10.69 -12.08
CA GLN A 567 -0.29 -10.31 -13.10
C GLN A 567 -1.32 -9.33 -12.54
N VAL A 568 -1.79 -9.53 -11.31
CA VAL A 568 -2.70 -8.58 -10.64
C VAL A 568 -2.04 -7.21 -10.53
N ARG A 569 -0.81 -7.15 -10.02
CA ARG A 569 -0.06 -5.89 -9.91
C ARG A 569 0.13 -5.22 -11.28
N HIS A 570 0.46 -6.00 -12.30
CA HIS A 570 0.59 -5.49 -13.66
C HIS A 570 -0.73 -4.92 -14.18
N GLY A 571 -1.83 -5.67 -14.06
CA GLY A 571 -3.15 -5.23 -14.50
C GLY A 571 -3.62 -3.97 -13.76
N VAL A 572 -3.36 -3.85 -12.46
CA VAL A 572 -3.66 -2.63 -11.70
C VAL A 572 -2.84 -1.45 -12.19
N SER A 573 -1.54 -1.64 -12.46
CA SER A 573 -0.72 -0.59 -13.05
C SER A 573 -1.27 -0.14 -14.41
N GLU A 574 -1.66 -1.07 -15.28
CA GLU A 574 -2.27 -0.74 -16.58
C GLU A 574 -3.58 0.02 -16.42
N ALA A 575 -4.46 -0.42 -15.51
CA ALA A 575 -5.71 0.27 -15.23
C ALA A 575 -5.46 1.72 -14.78
N ILE A 576 -4.52 1.94 -13.87
CA ILE A 576 -4.13 3.29 -13.39
C ILE A 576 -3.64 4.17 -14.54
N ARG A 577 -2.82 3.60 -15.45
CA ARG A 577 -2.24 4.33 -16.58
C ARG A 577 -3.24 4.70 -17.67
N HIS A 578 -4.24 3.86 -17.90
CA HIS A 578 -5.10 3.97 -19.08
C HIS A 578 -6.54 4.38 -18.75
N CYS A 579 -7.04 4.02 -17.58
CA CYS A 579 -8.47 4.05 -17.32
C CYS A 579 -8.90 5.06 -16.25
N ILE A 580 -7.98 5.47 -15.38
CA ILE A 580 -8.31 6.22 -14.16
C ILE A 580 -8.09 7.72 -14.35
N TYR A 581 -9.12 8.52 -14.08
CA TYR A 581 -9.13 9.98 -14.19
C TYR A 581 -9.72 10.62 -12.92
N GLY A 582 -9.18 11.75 -12.49
CA GLY A 582 -9.61 12.38 -11.25
C GLY A 582 -9.47 13.90 -11.28
N VAL A 583 -10.43 14.60 -10.67
CA VAL A 583 -10.36 16.04 -10.45
C VAL A 583 -10.68 16.36 -8.99
N ASP A 584 -9.94 17.29 -8.41
CA ASP A 584 -10.21 17.83 -7.09
C ASP A 584 -9.74 19.29 -6.97
N LYS A 585 -10.48 20.09 -6.21
CA LYS A 585 -10.20 21.51 -5.98
C LYS A 585 -9.01 21.69 -5.04
N ASN A 586 -8.86 20.79 -4.07
CA ASN A 586 -7.81 20.85 -3.07
C ASN A 586 -6.50 20.33 -3.69
N PRO A 587 -5.47 21.19 -3.88
CA PRO A 587 -4.20 20.77 -4.47
C PRO A 587 -3.52 19.65 -3.66
N LEU A 588 -3.82 19.57 -2.37
CA LEU A 588 -3.23 18.61 -1.47
C LEU A 588 -3.87 17.22 -1.64
N ALA A 589 -5.19 17.14 -1.80
CA ALA A 589 -5.90 15.91 -2.12
C ALA A 589 -5.39 15.29 -3.44
N ILE A 590 -5.11 16.13 -4.44
CA ILE A 590 -4.48 15.71 -5.70
C ILE A 590 -3.11 15.07 -5.48
N ASP A 591 -2.28 15.68 -4.64
CA ASP A 591 -0.94 15.12 -4.32
C ASP A 591 -1.07 13.75 -3.64
N LEU A 592 -2.05 13.58 -2.75
CA LEU A 592 -2.32 12.29 -2.09
C LEU A 592 -2.81 11.24 -3.08
N CYS A 593 -3.79 11.59 -3.93
CA CYS A 593 -4.35 10.69 -4.92
C CYS A 593 -3.26 10.16 -5.86
N LYS A 594 -2.36 11.04 -6.32
CA LYS A 594 -1.23 10.64 -7.17
C LYS A 594 -0.28 9.70 -6.45
N VAL A 595 0.07 10.01 -5.20
CA VAL A 595 0.93 9.15 -4.39
C VAL A 595 0.28 7.79 -4.14
N ALA A 596 -1.01 7.77 -3.82
CA ALA A 596 -1.76 6.54 -3.57
C ALA A 596 -1.75 5.62 -4.80
N LEU A 597 -2.12 6.16 -5.96
CA LEU A 597 -2.11 5.43 -7.22
C LEU A 597 -0.69 4.96 -7.61
N TRP A 598 0.35 5.76 -7.34
CA TRP A 598 1.73 5.36 -7.61
C TRP A 598 2.21 4.23 -6.71
N ILE A 599 1.87 4.25 -5.41
CA ILE A 599 2.21 3.16 -4.49
C ILE A 599 1.49 1.87 -4.93
N GLU A 600 0.24 1.99 -5.39
CA GLU A 600 -0.55 0.85 -5.84
C GLU A 600 -0.09 0.28 -7.20
N SER A 601 0.47 1.10 -8.10
CA SER A 601 0.97 0.58 -9.38
C SER A 601 2.19 -0.34 -9.23
N HIS A 602 2.87 -0.32 -8.08
CA HIS A 602 4.05 -1.13 -7.76
C HIS A 602 5.17 -1.03 -8.81
N GLU A 603 5.37 0.14 -9.42
CA GLU A 603 6.41 0.36 -10.44
C GLU A 603 7.68 0.98 -9.85
N PRO A 604 8.73 0.19 -9.61
CA PRO A 604 9.89 0.66 -8.89
C PRO A 604 10.67 1.71 -9.70
N GLY A 605 10.92 2.87 -9.11
CA GLY A 605 11.70 3.96 -9.72
C GLY A 605 10.98 4.78 -10.80
N ALA A 606 9.70 4.53 -11.07
CA ALA A 606 8.92 5.32 -12.03
C ALA A 606 8.59 6.73 -11.48
N PRO A 607 8.53 7.79 -12.32
CA PRO A 607 8.18 9.13 -11.86
C PRO A 607 6.69 9.26 -11.48
N LEU A 608 6.30 10.19 -10.61
CA LEU A 608 4.90 10.51 -10.30
C LEU A 608 4.17 11.21 -11.45
N SER A 609 4.92 11.92 -12.30
CA SER A 609 4.37 12.76 -13.39
C SER A 609 3.56 12.00 -14.46
N PHE A 610 3.65 10.66 -14.55
CA PHE A 610 2.80 9.93 -15.51
C PHE A 610 1.29 10.08 -15.19
N LEU A 611 0.94 10.39 -13.95
CA LEU A 611 -0.44 10.66 -13.52
C LEU A 611 -0.89 12.11 -13.76
N ASP A 612 0.02 13.03 -14.12
CA ASP A 612 -0.30 14.45 -14.22
C ASP A 612 -1.34 14.76 -15.29
N HIS A 613 -1.47 13.92 -16.32
CA HIS A 613 -2.47 14.09 -17.36
C HIS A 613 -3.86 13.58 -16.95
N HIS A 614 -3.92 12.70 -15.95
CA HIS A 614 -5.14 11.99 -15.55
C HIS A 614 -5.74 12.54 -14.25
N ILE A 615 -4.88 12.97 -13.32
CA ILE A 615 -5.28 13.51 -12.02
C ILE A 615 -4.96 15.02 -11.98
N LYS A 616 -6.00 15.85 -12.00
CA LYS A 616 -5.90 17.30 -12.19
C LYS A 616 -6.47 18.08 -11.02
N ARG A 617 -5.73 19.12 -10.60
CA ARG A 617 -6.31 20.18 -9.76
C ARG A 617 -7.30 20.99 -10.60
N GLY A 618 -8.55 21.07 -10.16
CA GLY A 618 -9.61 21.81 -10.83
C GLY A 618 -10.87 21.93 -9.98
N ASP A 619 -11.72 22.90 -10.29
CA ASP A 619 -13.05 22.97 -9.71
C ASP A 619 -14.03 22.33 -10.69
N SER A 620 -14.54 21.14 -10.38
CA SER A 620 -15.40 20.37 -11.29
C SER A 620 -16.76 21.03 -11.57
N LEU A 621 -17.14 22.06 -10.81
CA LEU A 621 -18.33 22.86 -11.09
C LEU A 621 -18.08 23.95 -12.14
N ILE A 622 -16.81 24.30 -12.41
CA ILE A 622 -16.42 25.42 -13.27
C ILE A 622 -15.41 24.94 -14.30
N GLY A 623 -15.80 24.95 -15.58
CA GLY A 623 -14.89 24.50 -16.63
C GLY A 623 -15.44 24.60 -18.04
N VAL A 624 -14.68 24.06 -18.98
CA VAL A 624 -15.04 23.96 -20.39
C VAL A 624 -15.80 22.65 -20.60
N PHE A 625 -17.13 22.72 -20.60
CA PHE A 625 -18.02 21.57 -20.83
C PHE A 625 -18.21 21.23 -22.32
N ASN A 626 -17.88 22.18 -23.20
CA ASN A 626 -17.88 22.00 -24.65
C ASN A 626 -16.57 22.58 -25.22
N LEU A 627 -15.83 21.78 -25.97
CA LEU A 627 -14.57 22.19 -26.61
C LEU A 627 -14.76 23.33 -27.62
N ASP A 628 -15.96 23.52 -28.18
CA ASP A 628 -16.31 24.66 -29.05
C ASP A 628 -16.10 26.01 -28.35
N VAL A 629 -16.14 26.02 -27.01
CA VAL A 629 -15.82 27.21 -26.19
C VAL A 629 -14.36 27.61 -26.33
N LEU A 630 -13.45 26.71 -26.73
CA LEU A 630 -12.06 27.06 -27.04
C LEU A 630 -11.93 27.82 -28.36
N GLU A 631 -12.82 27.56 -29.32
CA GLU A 631 -12.84 28.23 -30.64
C GLU A 631 -13.53 29.60 -30.58
N THR A 632 -14.62 29.66 -29.82
CA THR A 632 -15.47 30.87 -29.65
C THR A 632 -15.05 31.72 -28.44
N GLY A 633 -14.23 31.16 -27.55
CA GLY A 633 -13.78 31.70 -26.27
C GLY A 633 -14.84 31.69 -25.16
N VAL A 634 -14.40 31.82 -23.90
CA VAL A 634 -15.26 31.69 -22.71
C VAL A 634 -16.39 32.71 -22.74
N PRO A 635 -17.69 32.33 -22.60
CA PRO A 635 -18.84 33.24 -22.61
C PRO A 635 -18.78 34.33 -21.54
N ASP A 636 -19.38 35.48 -21.83
CA ASP A 636 -19.40 36.65 -20.95
C ASP A 636 -20.15 36.39 -19.63
N ASP A 637 -21.13 35.50 -19.70
CA ASP A 637 -21.99 35.17 -18.57
C ASP A 637 -21.27 34.31 -17.53
N ALA A 638 -20.18 33.64 -17.92
CA ALA A 638 -19.30 32.91 -17.00
C ALA A 638 -18.61 33.82 -15.96
N TYR A 639 -18.58 35.14 -16.22
CA TYR A 639 -18.01 36.14 -15.32
C TYR A 639 -19.08 36.98 -14.60
N THR A 640 -20.32 36.51 -14.58
CA THR A 640 -21.40 37.14 -13.83
C THR A 640 -21.17 36.86 -12.34
N ALA A 641 -20.99 37.92 -11.54
CA ALA A 641 -20.76 37.79 -10.11
C ALA A 641 -21.92 37.03 -9.43
N ILE A 642 -21.58 35.97 -8.70
CA ILE A 642 -22.53 35.23 -7.86
C ILE A 642 -22.39 35.66 -6.39
N SER A 643 -23.20 35.08 -5.50
CA SER A 643 -23.17 35.42 -4.08
C SER A 643 -21.81 35.07 -3.46
N GLY A 644 -21.13 36.07 -2.90
CA GLY A 644 -19.78 35.93 -2.32
C GLY A 644 -18.67 36.53 -3.17
N ASP A 645 -18.92 36.84 -4.45
CA ASP A 645 -17.90 37.40 -5.33
C ASP A 645 -17.72 38.91 -5.14
N ASP A 646 -16.50 39.39 -5.34
CA ASP A 646 -16.24 40.82 -5.55
C ASP A 646 -16.70 41.26 -6.94
N LYS A 647 -17.76 42.05 -6.98
CA LYS A 647 -18.38 42.56 -8.21
C LYS A 647 -17.41 43.37 -9.07
N ALA A 648 -16.48 44.09 -8.45
CA ALA A 648 -15.50 44.91 -9.19
C ALA A 648 -14.52 44.01 -9.96
N THR A 649 -13.99 42.98 -9.30
CA THR A 649 -13.12 41.97 -9.90
C THR A 649 -13.83 41.21 -11.01
N ALA A 650 -15.06 40.72 -10.79
CA ALA A 650 -15.84 40.02 -11.81
C ALA A 650 -16.06 40.89 -13.08
N THR A 651 -16.39 42.16 -12.89
CA THR A 651 -16.56 43.12 -14.00
C THR A 651 -15.25 43.37 -14.75
N ALA A 652 -14.12 43.51 -14.03
CA ALA A 652 -12.81 43.69 -14.62
C ALA A 652 -12.39 42.48 -15.46
N ILE A 653 -12.60 41.26 -14.95
CA ILE A 653 -12.30 40.02 -15.66
C ILE A 653 -13.23 39.86 -16.88
N LYS A 654 -14.52 40.16 -16.76
CA LYS A 654 -15.46 40.16 -17.91
C LYS A 654 -15.01 41.09 -19.04
N LYS A 655 -14.53 42.28 -18.69
CA LYS A 655 -13.97 43.25 -19.66
C LYS A 655 -12.69 42.73 -20.31
N ARG A 656 -11.81 42.11 -19.52
CA ARG A 656 -10.58 41.47 -20.02
C ARG A 656 -10.90 40.32 -20.98
N ASN A 657 -11.85 39.46 -20.62
CA ASN A 657 -12.31 38.36 -21.47
C ASN A 657 -12.82 38.86 -22.83
N ARG A 658 -13.64 39.92 -22.87
CA ARG A 658 -14.06 40.52 -24.16
C ARG A 658 -12.91 40.97 -25.05
N THR A 659 -11.80 41.38 -24.43
CA THR A 659 -10.61 41.87 -25.13
C THR A 659 -9.73 40.72 -25.61
N GLU A 660 -9.63 39.66 -24.80
CA GLU A 660 -8.78 38.49 -25.05
C GLU A 660 -9.50 37.37 -25.82
N ARG A 661 -10.84 37.41 -25.93
CA ARG A 661 -11.63 36.39 -26.62
C ARG A 661 -11.15 36.26 -28.08
N PRO A 662 -10.66 35.08 -28.50
CA PRO A 662 -10.15 34.89 -29.85
C PRO A 662 -11.26 35.15 -30.87
N LYS A 663 -10.94 35.92 -31.92
CA LYS A 663 -11.82 36.07 -33.10
C LYS A 663 -11.53 34.92 -34.07
N GLY A 664 -11.94 33.71 -33.70
CA GLY A 664 -11.74 32.50 -34.49
C GLY A 664 -10.39 31.84 -34.21
N TYR A 665 -10.40 30.79 -33.40
CA TYR A 665 -9.27 29.89 -33.21
C TYR A 665 -9.56 28.59 -33.99
N ASP A 666 -8.75 28.25 -34.99
CA ASP A 666 -8.85 26.99 -35.75
C ASP A 666 -7.98 25.93 -35.06
N LEU A 667 -8.62 24.92 -34.46
CA LEU A 667 -7.94 23.79 -33.81
C LEU A 667 -7.34 22.78 -34.81
N GLY A 668 -7.66 22.90 -36.11
CA GLY A 668 -7.35 21.91 -37.15
C GLY A 668 -5.98 22.07 -37.84
N THR A 669 -5.36 23.25 -37.78
CA THR A 669 -4.06 23.50 -38.41
C THR A 669 -3.07 24.00 -37.36
N GLY A 670 -2.01 23.24 -37.07
CA GLY A 670 -1.03 23.53 -36.01
C GLY A 670 -0.17 24.80 -36.19
N GLY A 671 -0.70 25.84 -36.84
CA GLY A 671 -0.06 27.12 -37.15
C GLY A 671 -0.86 28.33 -36.62
N GLY A 672 -1.28 28.30 -35.36
CA GLY A 672 -1.79 29.47 -34.63
C GLY A 672 -0.87 29.81 -33.45
N ASP A 673 -0.65 31.10 -33.18
CA ASP A 673 0.19 31.58 -32.08
C ASP A 673 -0.28 30.99 -30.73
N ARG A 674 0.51 30.06 -30.19
CA ARG A 674 0.22 29.31 -28.95
C ARG A 674 0.24 30.20 -27.70
N SER A 675 0.58 31.49 -27.83
CA SER A 675 0.59 32.46 -26.74
C SER A 675 -0.79 32.64 -26.08
N ALA A 676 -1.89 32.47 -26.81
CA ALA A 676 -3.26 32.67 -26.29
C ALA A 676 -3.70 31.59 -25.27
N LEU A 677 -3.31 30.32 -25.45
CA LEU A 677 -3.64 29.24 -24.51
C LEU A 677 -2.76 29.27 -23.24
N SER A 678 -1.61 29.94 -23.28
CA SER A 678 -0.75 30.13 -22.10
C SER A 678 -1.30 31.11 -21.06
N GLY A 679 -2.33 31.90 -21.44
CA GLY A 679 -2.94 32.94 -20.60
C GLY A 679 -3.99 32.44 -19.59
N CYS A 680 -4.57 31.25 -19.78
CA CYS A 680 -5.59 30.70 -18.87
C CYS A 680 -5.00 30.02 -17.61
N GLY A 681 -3.68 29.94 -17.48
CA GLY A 681 -3.00 29.20 -16.41
C GLY A 681 -2.27 30.04 -15.35
N ARG A 682 -2.44 31.36 -15.29
CA ARG A 682 -1.81 32.18 -14.23
C ARG A 682 -2.77 33.21 -13.63
N ARG A 683 -3.37 32.83 -12.49
CA ARG A 683 -3.48 33.60 -11.24
C ARG A 683 -4.54 32.95 -10.34
N THR A 684 -4.10 32.06 -9.45
CA THR A 684 -4.72 31.95 -8.12
C THR A 684 -3.77 32.67 -7.18
N SER A 685 -4.10 33.92 -6.83
CA SER A 685 -3.67 34.50 -5.56
C SER A 685 -4.53 33.92 -4.45
#